data_AF-A0A1H3FPI7-F1
#
_entry.id   AF-A0A1H3FPI7-F1
#
_cell.length_a   1.000
_cell.length_b   1.000
_cell.length_c   1.000
_cell.angle_alpha   90.00
_cell.angle_beta   90.00
_cell.angle_gamma   90.00
#
_symmetry.space_group_name_H-M   'P 1'
#
loop_
_entity.id
_entity.type
_entity.pdbx_description
1 polymer ?
#
loop_
_entity_poly.entity_id
_entity_poly.type
_entity_poly.pdbx_seq_one_letter_code
_entity_poly.pdbx_strand_id
1 'polypeptide(L)'
;MPPTQQTANNSTIQHTNPEDSDEEGELDAVQNWLTGRMAETLINCSQRTSVSEEIACSRLDEEYPEWVSNYITTARDTDGTGDDRRGRQFNETQQTHEEYRDAVQEFSETRQAYSEARENGDRERARELARELSETATRVNETGGTLTEQFERLEASTGINFGPAIRNTREVAENATSIAATVRQREFVATSLTVSANRSAIAFDGPVRISGQLRANDSAIATRSVRIVVGTRTYTVRTDADGRFDLVYRPTLLPQATESLTIAYRPAPSSLYERSEAAVNVNVSGTPSELSATLSETTAVYGETVRAEGQLRAAGRAVPNVPLRIAFAGTATRVRTDSEGEYNAGVGVTPAVSDGAQTVTIRVGLRDRAIEQTTETRAVTIESSSTNITLRATDVTSDRARITVGLATESGREVSGETLQLTVADGTRRTVTTDETGAATAALDLANRTGNVTITAAYRPSGGNLAPTTERLRIAVPDEETAATGAQTEGPGGSGGSSGPGAVSPEWAGAVVGIVALFVGGVLVAARAFGVRPTDVLARFPGGVLGALGADTEQSDGGRDEADEAPGGSSTAAEDAEITEGEPPVIDDAEALLDEGRTDEAVITIYEAVRAELVDTYELLPGLTHWELLDRLQSSGGEQVGESVLGLTTAYERAAYAPDTVGADEATAALETAKRLLSQTDQFL
;
A
#
# COMPACT_ATOMS: atom_id res chain seq x y z
N MET A 1 24.13 10.46 87.13
CA MET A 1 25.14 9.47 86.70
C MET A 1 24.43 8.13 86.54
N PRO A 2 24.69 7.29 85.52
CA PRO A 2 25.46 7.44 84.28
C PRO A 2 24.55 7.13 83.03
N PRO A 3 24.93 6.33 82.01
CA PRO A 3 25.08 6.69 80.58
C PRO A 3 24.03 5.96 79.68
N THR A 4 23.98 5.91 78.34
CA THR A 4 24.99 5.71 77.26
C THR A 4 24.26 5.93 75.92
N GLN A 5 24.87 6.60 74.95
CA GLN A 5 24.36 6.72 73.58
C GLN A 5 24.53 5.38 72.82
N GLN A 6 23.46 4.90 72.19
CA GLN A 6 23.53 4.03 71.02
C GLN A 6 23.08 4.86 69.81
N THR A 7 24.01 5.14 68.92
CA THR A 7 23.76 5.69 67.59
C THR A 7 23.01 4.65 66.76
N ALA A 8 21.74 4.93 66.44
CA ALA A 8 21.03 4.21 65.38
C ALA A 8 21.62 4.67 64.04
N ASN A 9 22.32 3.78 63.35
CA ASN A 9 22.69 3.97 61.95
C ASN A 9 21.40 3.95 61.12
N ASN A 10 21.02 5.11 60.60
CA ASN A 10 20.02 5.24 59.55
C ASN A 10 20.76 5.20 58.21
N SER A 11 20.94 4.00 57.65
CA SER A 11 21.43 3.84 56.28
C SER A 11 20.24 3.60 55.35
N THR A 12 19.71 4.67 54.78
CA THR A 12 18.90 4.57 53.57
C THR A 12 19.86 4.25 52.42
N ILE A 13 19.95 2.98 52.00
CA ILE A 13 20.74 2.59 50.84
C ILE A 13 20.09 3.24 49.62
N GLN A 14 20.78 4.18 48.96
CA GLN A 14 20.26 4.85 47.77
C GLN A 14 20.69 4.17 46.47
N HIS A 15 21.76 3.36 46.46
CA HIS A 15 22.18 2.60 45.27
C HIS A 15 22.95 1.32 45.67
N THR A 16 22.59 0.19 45.08
CA THR A 16 23.30 -1.11 45.19
C THR A 16 23.93 -1.44 43.83
N ASN A 17 25.11 -2.06 43.86
CA ASN A 17 25.86 -2.52 42.68
C ASN A 17 25.09 -3.66 41.97
N PRO A 18 24.86 -3.62 40.64
CA PRO A 18 23.98 -4.58 39.94
C PRO A 18 24.44 -6.04 40.01
N GLU A 19 25.73 -6.27 40.24
CA GLU A 19 26.34 -7.61 40.32
C GLU A 19 26.24 -8.22 41.74
N ASP A 20 25.85 -7.42 42.75
CA ASP A 20 25.70 -7.84 44.16
C ASP A 20 24.22 -7.94 44.60
N SER A 21 23.27 -7.77 43.68
CA SER A 21 21.84 -7.96 43.93
C SER A 21 21.38 -9.35 43.48
N ASP A 22 21.40 -10.31 44.40
CA ASP A 22 20.79 -11.65 44.25
C ASP A 22 19.29 -11.67 44.64
N GLU A 23 18.65 -10.50 44.77
CA GLU A 23 17.20 -10.41 44.93
C GLU A 23 16.57 -10.53 43.53
N GLU A 24 15.69 -11.52 43.33
CA GLU A 24 14.73 -11.53 42.22
C GLU A 24 14.06 -10.17 42.23
N GLY A 25 14.49 -9.25 41.34
CA GLY A 25 13.96 -7.91 41.30
C GLY A 25 12.44 -7.99 41.23
N GLU A 26 11.74 -7.25 42.09
CA GLU A 26 10.27 -7.26 42.13
C GLU A 26 9.73 -6.75 40.79
N LEU A 27 9.62 -7.63 39.79
CA LEU A 27 9.15 -7.32 38.43
C LEU A 27 7.74 -6.71 38.50
N ASP A 28 6.95 -7.12 39.49
CA ASP A 28 5.65 -6.54 39.84
C ASP A 28 5.74 -5.03 40.20
N ALA A 29 6.79 -4.60 40.89
CA ALA A 29 7.00 -3.19 41.24
C ALA A 29 7.32 -2.34 40.00
N VAL A 30 8.13 -2.89 39.08
CA VAL A 30 8.46 -2.26 37.79
C VAL A 30 7.21 -2.15 36.91
N GLN A 31 6.43 -3.23 36.81
CA GLN A 31 5.17 -3.25 36.05
C GLN A 31 4.15 -2.23 36.59
N ASN A 32 4.00 -2.13 37.92
CA ASN A 32 3.11 -1.14 38.54
C ASN A 32 3.58 0.30 38.28
N TRP A 33 4.90 0.55 38.33
CA TRP A 33 5.46 1.86 38.00
C TRP A 33 5.21 2.24 36.53
N LEU A 34 5.46 1.32 35.58
CA LEU A 34 5.19 1.51 34.15
C LEU A 34 3.71 1.76 33.89
N THR A 35 2.82 0.98 34.50
CA THR A 35 1.36 1.13 34.40
C THR A 35 0.91 2.53 34.83
N GLY A 36 1.41 3.01 35.97
CA GLY A 36 1.13 4.36 36.47
C GLY A 36 1.62 5.45 35.52
N ARG A 37 2.83 5.29 34.97
CA ARG A 37 3.45 6.27 34.07
C ARG A 37 2.75 6.37 32.72
N MET A 38 2.41 5.23 32.13
CA MET A 38 1.64 5.14 30.88
C MET A 38 0.26 5.77 31.06
N ALA A 39 -0.47 5.38 32.11
CA ALA A 39 -1.80 5.94 32.39
C ALA A 39 -1.76 7.46 32.66
N GLU A 40 -0.80 7.95 33.43
CA GLU A 40 -0.62 9.40 33.66
C GLU A 40 -0.38 10.15 32.35
N THR A 41 0.41 9.57 31.44
CA THR A 41 0.73 10.18 30.15
C THR A 41 -0.51 10.26 29.25
N LEU A 42 -1.28 9.17 29.16
CA LEU A 42 -2.56 9.15 28.44
C LEU A 42 -3.55 10.16 29.01
N ILE A 43 -3.68 10.23 30.34
CA ILE A 43 -4.60 11.16 31.02
C ILE A 43 -4.20 12.62 30.78
N ASN A 44 -2.91 12.94 30.90
CA ASN A 44 -2.41 14.30 30.72
C ASN A 44 -2.49 14.76 29.26
N CYS A 45 -2.18 13.88 28.31
CA CYS A 45 -2.34 14.21 26.90
C CYS A 45 -3.82 14.45 26.57
N SER A 46 -4.71 13.53 26.99
CA SER A 46 -6.15 13.65 26.74
C SER A 46 -6.73 14.94 27.31
N GLN A 47 -6.31 15.37 28.50
CA GLN A 47 -6.78 16.61 29.12
C GLN A 47 -6.31 17.88 28.43
N ARG A 48 -5.19 17.80 27.69
CA ARG A 48 -4.70 18.93 26.94
C ARG A 48 -5.48 19.02 25.62
N THR A 49 -5.68 17.92 24.91
CA THR A 49 -6.35 17.86 23.59
C THR A 49 -7.57 18.79 23.48
N SER A 50 -7.60 19.64 22.45
CA SER A 50 -8.58 20.71 22.26
C SER A 50 -8.81 21.01 20.78
N VAL A 51 -10.03 21.41 20.41
CA VAL A 51 -10.40 21.87 19.04
C VAL A 51 -9.97 23.31 18.73
N SER A 52 -9.20 23.94 19.61
CA SER A 52 -8.87 25.38 19.52
C SER A 52 -7.38 25.67 19.54
N GLU A 53 -6.54 24.71 19.91
CA GLU A 53 -5.11 24.90 20.07
C GLU A 53 -4.39 23.62 19.60
N GLU A 54 -3.24 23.79 18.93
CA GLU A 54 -2.34 22.69 18.60
C GLU A 54 -1.58 22.24 19.86
N ILE A 55 -1.56 20.93 20.12
CA ILE A 55 -1.06 20.40 21.39
C ILE A 55 -0.05 19.30 21.15
N ALA A 56 1.19 19.58 21.55
CA ALA A 56 2.25 18.59 21.57
C ALA A 56 2.09 17.67 22.80
N CYS A 57 1.84 16.39 22.52
CA CYS A 57 1.91 15.28 23.48
C CYS A 57 3.23 14.51 23.35
N SER A 58 4.37 15.19 23.25
CA SER A 58 5.68 14.60 22.90
C SER A 58 6.05 13.34 23.70
N ARG A 59 5.63 13.22 24.97
CA ARG A 59 5.85 12.00 25.77
C ARG A 59 5.09 10.78 25.28
N LEU A 60 3.88 10.97 24.75
CA LEU A 60 3.07 9.92 24.15
C LEU A 60 3.71 9.41 22.86
N ASP A 61 4.38 10.29 22.11
CA ASP A 61 5.00 9.95 20.83
C ASP A 61 6.43 9.37 21.00
N GLU A 62 7.22 9.92 21.95
CA GLU A 62 8.65 9.61 22.09
C GLU A 62 8.92 8.57 23.20
N GLU A 63 8.37 8.77 24.40
CA GLU A 63 8.74 7.99 25.61
C GLU A 63 7.81 6.78 25.83
N TYR A 64 6.53 6.89 25.44
CA TYR A 64 5.50 5.90 25.72
C TYR A 64 5.69 4.55 24.98
N PRO A 65 6.08 4.50 23.69
CA PRO A 65 6.30 3.22 23.00
C PRO A 65 7.39 2.37 23.67
N GLU A 66 8.42 3.01 24.20
CA GLU A 66 9.48 2.34 24.97
C GLU A 66 8.93 1.75 26.28
N TRP A 67 8.07 2.47 26.99
CA TRP A 67 7.44 1.98 28.23
C TRP A 67 6.51 0.79 27.98
N VAL A 68 5.74 0.81 26.89
CA VAL A 68 4.89 -0.32 26.49
C VAL A 68 5.73 -1.54 26.14
N SER A 69 6.80 -1.37 25.35
CA SER A 69 7.73 -2.45 25.00
C SER A 69 8.37 -3.08 26.24
N ASN A 70 8.83 -2.25 27.17
CA ASN A 70 9.39 -2.71 28.43
C ASN A 70 8.33 -3.43 29.29
N TYR A 71 7.10 -2.93 29.36
CA TYR A 71 6.01 -3.57 30.08
C TYR A 71 5.69 -4.95 29.51
N ILE A 72 5.54 -5.08 28.18
CA ILE A 72 5.27 -6.35 27.51
C ILE A 72 6.43 -7.34 27.71
N THR A 73 7.67 -6.85 27.67
CA THR A 73 8.86 -7.70 27.92
C THR A 73 8.87 -8.21 29.35
N THR A 74 8.69 -7.33 30.34
CA THR A 74 8.62 -7.71 31.75
C THR A 74 7.41 -8.60 32.07
N ALA A 75 6.29 -8.43 31.37
CA ALA A 75 5.09 -9.27 31.51
C ALA A 75 5.31 -10.71 31.04
N ARG A 76 6.18 -10.95 30.05
CA ARG A 76 6.54 -12.31 29.60
C ARG A 76 7.44 -13.05 30.58
N ASP A 77 8.22 -12.31 31.36
CA ASP A 77 9.12 -12.86 32.38
C ASP A 77 8.39 -13.13 33.71
N THR A 78 7.14 -12.68 33.83
CA THR A 78 6.22 -13.02 34.93
C THR A 78 5.15 -14.00 34.43
N ASP A 79 4.88 -15.11 35.12
CA ASP A 79 3.97 -16.19 34.67
C ASP A 79 2.45 -15.81 34.60
N GLY A 80 2.10 -14.53 34.41
CA GLY A 80 0.74 -14.00 34.42
C GLY A 80 0.16 -13.73 33.02
N THR A 81 -0.69 -14.63 32.50
CA THR A 81 -1.44 -14.41 31.23
C THR A 81 -2.34 -13.15 31.19
N GLY A 82 -2.56 -12.49 32.33
CA GLY A 82 -3.26 -11.21 32.43
C GLY A 82 -2.40 -10.01 32.02
N ASP A 83 -1.08 -10.12 32.12
CA ASP A 83 -0.15 -8.99 31.99
C ASP A 83 0.18 -8.72 30.53
N ASP A 84 0.32 -9.78 29.73
CA ASP A 84 0.39 -9.69 28.26
C ASP A 84 -0.83 -8.99 27.65
N ARG A 85 -2.02 -9.23 28.21
CA ARG A 85 -3.25 -8.58 27.73
C ARG A 85 -3.28 -7.10 28.08
N ARG A 86 -2.80 -6.72 29.26
CA ARG A 86 -2.72 -5.31 29.70
C ARG A 86 -1.73 -4.51 28.85
N GLY A 87 -0.58 -5.10 28.50
CA GLY A 87 0.40 -4.45 27.63
C GLY A 87 -0.16 -4.15 26.24
N ARG A 88 -0.88 -5.10 25.65
CA ARG A 88 -1.59 -4.89 24.38
C ARG A 88 -2.67 -3.80 24.48
N GLN A 89 -3.46 -3.79 25.56
CA GLN A 89 -4.46 -2.73 25.78
C GLN A 89 -3.83 -1.34 25.84
N PHE A 90 -2.69 -1.17 26.51
CA PHE A 90 -1.98 0.12 26.55
C PHE A 90 -1.42 0.53 25.18
N ASN A 91 -0.97 -0.43 24.38
CA ASN A 91 -0.50 -0.20 23.01
C ASN A 91 -1.65 0.26 22.09
N GLU A 92 -2.74 -0.52 22.05
CA GLU A 92 -3.95 -0.19 21.28
C GLU A 92 -4.52 1.18 21.69
N THR A 93 -4.55 1.47 22.99
CA THR A 93 -5.05 2.75 23.50
C THR A 93 -4.19 3.93 23.06
N GLN A 94 -2.87 3.76 22.95
CA GLN A 94 -2.00 4.83 22.47
C GLN A 94 -2.19 5.06 20.97
N GLN A 95 -2.29 4.00 20.16
CA GLN A 95 -2.55 4.14 18.72
C GLN A 95 -3.87 4.87 18.45
N THR A 96 -4.96 4.46 19.11
CA THR A 96 -6.25 5.15 18.98
C THR A 96 -6.21 6.59 19.52
N HIS A 97 -5.36 6.89 20.51
CA HIS A 97 -5.19 8.26 20.99
C HIS A 97 -4.46 9.14 19.97
N GLU A 98 -3.44 8.61 19.27
CA GLU A 98 -2.79 9.30 18.16
C GLU A 98 -3.79 9.59 17.04
N GLU A 99 -4.54 8.58 16.59
CA GLU A 99 -5.61 8.74 15.59
C GLU A 99 -6.64 9.80 16.00
N TYR A 100 -7.04 9.80 17.28
CA TYR A 100 -7.96 10.79 17.81
C TYR A 100 -7.38 12.21 17.81
N ARG A 101 -6.12 12.38 18.22
CA ARG A 101 -5.43 13.67 18.19
C ARG A 101 -5.33 14.19 16.77
N ASP A 102 -4.93 13.34 15.84
CA ASP A 102 -4.72 13.71 14.45
C ASP A 102 -6.06 14.14 13.80
N ALA A 103 -7.15 13.43 14.10
CA ALA A 103 -8.50 13.84 13.70
C ALA A 103 -8.92 15.19 14.29
N VAL A 104 -8.58 15.48 15.55
CA VAL A 104 -8.87 16.77 16.21
C VAL A 104 -8.05 17.91 15.60
N GLN A 105 -6.80 17.64 15.24
CA GLN A 105 -5.93 18.60 14.57
C GLN A 105 -6.47 18.95 13.18
N GLU A 106 -6.75 17.95 12.36
CA GLU A 106 -7.31 18.11 11.01
C GLU A 106 -8.66 18.85 11.04
N PHE A 107 -9.52 18.54 12.01
CA PHE A 107 -10.76 19.29 12.23
C PHE A 107 -10.49 20.79 12.52
N SER A 108 -9.49 21.08 13.35
CA SER A 108 -9.13 22.45 13.74
C SER A 108 -8.55 23.24 12.57
N GLU A 109 -7.65 22.62 11.79
CA GLU A 109 -7.08 23.18 10.57
C GLU A 109 -8.16 23.46 9.51
N THR A 110 -9.05 22.48 9.28
CA THR A 110 -10.19 22.63 8.36
C THR A 110 -11.11 23.78 8.80
N ARG A 111 -11.36 23.92 10.11
CA ARG A 111 -12.18 25.01 10.66
C ARG A 111 -11.54 26.38 10.43
N GLN A 112 -10.22 26.46 10.58
CA GLN A 112 -9.47 27.69 10.33
C GLN A 112 -9.54 28.05 8.85
N ALA A 113 -9.21 27.13 7.95
CA ALA A 113 -9.29 27.32 6.51
C ALA A 113 -10.70 27.75 6.07
N TYR A 114 -11.75 27.15 6.65
CA TYR A 114 -13.14 27.54 6.38
C TYR A 114 -13.40 29.00 6.77
N SER A 115 -12.91 29.41 7.93
CA SER A 115 -13.09 30.78 8.43
C SER A 115 -12.36 31.79 7.54
N GLU A 116 -11.14 31.49 7.12
CA GLU A 116 -10.36 32.31 6.19
C GLU A 116 -11.02 32.41 4.82
N ALA A 117 -11.50 31.30 4.25
CA ALA A 117 -12.24 31.30 2.98
C ALA A 117 -13.50 32.18 3.06
N ARG A 118 -14.21 32.14 4.18
CA ARG A 118 -15.39 32.98 4.44
C ARG A 118 -15.03 34.46 4.54
N GLU A 119 -13.94 34.81 5.22
CA GLU A 119 -13.45 36.18 5.36
C GLU A 119 -13.00 36.76 4.02
N ASN A 120 -12.35 35.94 3.19
CA ASN A 120 -11.93 36.30 1.83
C ASN A 120 -13.10 36.36 0.83
N GLY A 121 -14.31 35.96 1.23
CA GLY A 121 -15.50 35.95 0.38
C GLY A 121 -15.56 34.77 -0.62
N ASP A 122 -14.67 33.79 -0.50
CA ASP A 122 -14.66 32.58 -1.33
C ASP A 122 -15.72 31.59 -0.85
N ARG A 123 -16.92 31.70 -1.44
CA ARG A 123 -18.08 30.90 -1.07
C ARG A 123 -18.01 29.46 -1.57
N GLU A 124 -17.26 29.18 -2.63
CA GLU A 124 -17.14 27.83 -3.17
C GLU A 124 -16.19 27.02 -2.29
N ARG A 125 -14.99 27.56 -2.02
CA ARG A 125 -14.03 26.93 -1.11
C ARG A 125 -14.58 26.78 0.30
N ALA A 126 -15.30 27.77 0.82
CA ALA A 126 -15.95 27.66 2.12
C ALA A 126 -16.98 26.51 2.19
N ARG A 127 -17.70 26.22 1.10
CA ARG A 127 -18.64 25.09 1.06
C ARG A 127 -17.94 23.75 0.97
N GLU A 128 -16.82 23.66 0.25
CA GLU A 128 -16.00 22.45 0.24
C GLU A 128 -15.48 22.13 1.64
N LEU A 129 -14.83 23.11 2.27
CA LEU A 129 -14.31 23.01 3.64
C LEU A 129 -15.41 22.74 4.66
N ALA A 130 -16.62 23.26 4.48
CA ALA A 130 -17.74 22.97 5.36
C ALA A 130 -18.22 21.49 5.29
N ARG A 131 -18.05 20.83 4.13
CA ARG A 131 -18.33 19.39 4.01
C ARG A 131 -17.22 18.57 4.66
N GLU A 132 -15.99 18.93 4.36
CA GLU A 132 -14.78 18.33 4.95
C GLU A 132 -14.83 18.43 6.49
N LEU A 133 -15.23 19.59 7.03
CA LEU A 133 -15.42 19.80 8.46
C LEU A 133 -16.48 18.87 9.08
N SER A 134 -17.51 18.49 8.32
CA SER A 134 -18.50 17.52 8.79
C SER A 134 -17.93 16.10 8.79
N GLU A 135 -17.09 15.76 7.81
CA GLU A 135 -16.44 14.46 7.70
C GLU A 135 -15.37 14.29 8.80
N THR A 136 -14.53 15.30 9.04
CA THR A 136 -13.53 15.29 10.13
C THR A 136 -14.18 15.30 11.52
N ALA A 137 -15.31 16.01 11.71
CA ALA A 137 -16.06 15.94 12.98
C ALA A 137 -16.60 14.54 13.28
N THR A 138 -17.04 13.80 12.25
CA THR A 138 -17.45 12.39 12.40
C THR A 138 -16.26 11.53 12.83
N ARG A 139 -15.09 11.70 12.19
CA ARG A 139 -13.85 10.99 12.55
C ARG A 139 -13.47 11.24 14.02
N VAL A 140 -13.46 12.51 14.48
CA VAL A 140 -13.21 12.87 15.89
C VAL A 140 -14.18 12.18 16.85
N ASN A 141 -15.47 12.11 16.48
CA ASN A 141 -16.48 11.48 17.33
C ASN A 141 -16.33 9.94 17.38
N GLU A 142 -16.00 9.31 16.26
CA GLU A 142 -15.77 7.86 16.18
C GLU A 142 -14.52 7.46 16.97
N THR A 143 -13.36 8.08 16.70
CA THR A 143 -12.11 7.79 17.41
C THR A 143 -12.21 8.16 18.89
N GLY A 144 -12.88 9.26 19.24
CA GLY A 144 -13.14 9.66 20.62
C GLY A 144 -14.05 8.69 21.38
N GLY A 145 -15.02 8.08 20.68
CA GLY A 145 -15.86 7.00 21.21
C GLY A 145 -15.04 5.76 21.54
N THR A 146 -14.25 5.27 20.58
CA THR A 146 -13.37 4.11 20.76
C THR A 146 -12.35 4.32 21.89
N LEU A 147 -11.70 5.50 21.93
CA LEU A 147 -10.73 5.85 22.96
C LEU A 147 -11.36 5.86 24.36
N THR A 148 -12.58 6.36 24.46
CA THR A 148 -13.34 6.36 25.72
C THR A 148 -13.61 4.94 26.22
N GLU A 149 -14.03 4.03 25.33
CA GLU A 149 -14.24 2.62 25.69
C GLU A 149 -12.94 1.94 26.13
N GLN A 150 -11.82 2.24 25.47
CA GLN A 150 -10.50 1.73 25.85
C GLN A 150 -10.06 2.24 27.23
N PHE A 151 -10.27 3.52 27.54
CA PHE A 151 -10.03 4.06 28.88
C PHE A 151 -10.87 3.39 29.95
N GLU A 152 -12.15 3.12 29.70
CA GLU A 152 -13.03 2.40 30.64
C GLU A 152 -12.52 0.97 30.88
N ARG A 153 -12.01 0.28 29.84
CA ARG A 153 -11.38 -1.04 29.97
C ARG A 153 -10.08 -1.00 30.78
N LEU A 154 -9.22 -0.01 30.55
CA LEU A 154 -7.99 0.19 31.32
C LEU A 154 -8.28 0.54 32.78
N GLU A 155 -9.29 1.36 33.06
CA GLU A 155 -9.72 1.66 34.43
C GLU A 155 -10.16 0.38 35.16
N ALA A 156 -10.94 -0.47 34.51
CA ALA A 156 -11.38 -1.74 35.07
C ALA A 156 -10.24 -2.74 35.32
N SER A 157 -9.19 -2.74 34.49
CA SER A 157 -8.07 -3.68 34.59
C SER A 157 -6.91 -3.20 35.47
N THR A 158 -6.75 -1.89 35.65
CA THR A 158 -5.62 -1.28 36.40
C THR A 158 -6.05 -0.60 37.69
N GLY A 159 -7.32 -0.23 37.84
CA GLY A 159 -7.83 0.57 38.95
C GLY A 159 -7.42 2.05 38.89
N ILE A 160 -6.80 2.50 37.81
CA ILE A 160 -6.43 3.91 37.60
C ILE A 160 -7.66 4.66 37.05
N ASN A 161 -7.95 5.84 37.60
CA ASN A 161 -9.10 6.65 37.21
C ASN A 161 -8.84 7.42 35.91
N PHE A 162 -9.47 6.99 34.81
CA PHE A 162 -9.41 7.68 33.52
C PHE A 162 -10.59 8.65 33.31
N GLY A 163 -11.46 8.83 34.31
CA GLY A 163 -12.60 9.74 34.26
C GLY A 163 -12.30 11.17 33.78
N PRO A 164 -11.17 11.81 34.13
CA PRO A 164 -10.79 13.10 33.57
C PRO A 164 -10.53 13.07 32.05
N ALA A 165 -9.84 12.03 31.57
CA ALA A 165 -9.56 11.84 30.14
C ALA A 165 -10.85 11.62 29.36
N ILE A 166 -11.68 10.68 29.83
CA ILE A 166 -12.99 10.37 29.26
C ILE A 166 -13.88 11.62 29.13
N ARG A 167 -13.93 12.46 30.18
CA ARG A 167 -14.72 13.70 30.12
C ARG A 167 -14.22 14.67 29.06
N ASN A 168 -12.90 14.89 28.98
CA ASN A 168 -12.35 15.81 27.99
C ASN A 168 -12.56 15.29 26.55
N THR A 169 -12.32 14.00 26.31
CA THR A 169 -12.55 13.37 25.00
C THR A 169 -14.00 13.53 24.53
N ARG A 170 -14.98 13.28 25.41
CA ARG A 170 -16.40 13.49 25.11
C ARG A 170 -16.70 14.97 24.83
N GLU A 171 -16.17 15.88 25.62
CA GLU A 171 -16.39 17.33 25.44
C GLU A 171 -15.81 17.84 24.11
N VAL A 172 -14.62 17.39 23.71
CA VAL A 172 -14.00 17.76 22.43
C VAL A 172 -14.79 17.20 21.24
N ALA A 173 -15.25 15.94 21.30
CA ALA A 173 -16.10 15.34 20.27
C ALA A 173 -17.46 16.04 20.14
N GLU A 174 -18.12 16.36 21.26
CA GLU A 174 -19.36 17.14 21.30
C GLU A 174 -19.17 18.55 20.72
N ASN A 175 -18.05 19.21 21.04
CA ASN A 175 -17.71 20.52 20.49
C ASN A 175 -17.48 20.45 18.97
N ALA A 176 -16.72 19.47 18.49
CA ALA A 176 -16.45 19.31 17.05
C ALA A 176 -17.74 19.10 16.25
N THR A 177 -18.59 18.16 16.70
CA THR A 177 -19.88 17.87 16.05
C THR A 177 -20.85 19.06 16.09
N SER A 178 -20.90 19.80 17.19
CA SER A 178 -21.70 21.02 17.34
C SER A 178 -21.26 22.15 16.40
N ILE A 179 -19.94 22.37 16.29
CA ILE A 179 -19.35 23.35 15.38
C ILE A 179 -19.67 22.97 13.93
N ALA A 180 -19.43 21.71 13.53
CA ALA A 180 -19.73 21.23 12.19
C ALA A 180 -21.22 21.38 11.84
N ALA A 181 -22.12 21.02 12.76
CA ALA A 181 -23.56 21.19 12.57
C ALA A 181 -23.96 22.66 12.37
N THR A 182 -23.33 23.57 13.11
CA THR A 182 -23.56 25.02 12.98
C THR A 182 -23.08 25.56 11.62
N VAL A 183 -21.90 25.13 11.17
CA VAL A 183 -21.36 25.49 9.86
C VAL A 183 -22.26 24.93 8.75
N ARG A 184 -22.66 23.68 8.86
CA ARG A 184 -23.55 23.01 7.91
C ARG A 184 -24.88 23.75 7.72
N GLN A 185 -25.56 24.09 8.82
CA GLN A 185 -26.84 24.84 8.79
C GLN A 185 -26.70 26.24 8.17
N ARG A 186 -25.49 26.82 8.23
CA ARG A 186 -25.20 28.16 7.69
C ARG A 186 -24.88 28.11 6.20
N GLU A 187 -24.09 27.13 5.76
CA GLU A 187 -23.56 27.08 4.41
C GLU A 187 -24.48 26.37 3.41
N PHE A 188 -25.33 25.46 3.89
CA PHE A 188 -26.13 24.61 3.00
C PHE A 188 -27.63 24.78 3.17
N VAL A 189 -28.34 24.50 2.08
CA VAL A 189 -29.79 24.35 2.07
C VAL A 189 -30.14 22.88 2.02
N ALA A 190 -30.90 22.43 3.02
CA ALA A 190 -31.42 21.09 3.12
C ALA A 190 -32.22 20.71 1.87
N THR A 191 -32.02 19.48 1.38
CA THR A 191 -32.77 18.94 0.26
C THR A 191 -33.67 17.80 0.69
N SER A 192 -34.78 17.64 -0.02
CA SER A 192 -35.63 16.45 0.07
C SER A 192 -35.70 15.77 -1.28
N LEU A 193 -35.40 14.47 -1.27
CA LEU A 193 -35.53 13.60 -2.41
C LEU A 193 -36.76 12.70 -2.18
N THR A 194 -37.68 12.71 -3.14
CA THR A 194 -38.79 11.75 -3.18
C THR A 194 -38.66 10.91 -4.44
N VAL A 195 -38.87 9.61 -4.33
CA VAL A 195 -38.70 8.66 -5.44
C VAL A 195 -39.85 7.68 -5.49
N SER A 196 -40.14 7.22 -6.70
CA SER A 196 -41.08 6.15 -6.96
C SER A 196 -40.50 5.23 -8.03
N ALA A 197 -40.77 3.94 -7.88
CA ALA A 197 -40.39 2.92 -8.85
C ALA A 197 -41.63 2.45 -9.60
N ASN A 198 -41.50 2.23 -10.92
CA ASN A 198 -42.61 1.74 -11.72
C ASN A 198 -42.94 0.26 -11.47
N ARG A 199 -42.03 -0.49 -10.81
CA ARG A 199 -42.13 -1.91 -10.46
C ARG A 199 -41.24 -2.22 -9.26
N SER A 200 -41.54 -3.25 -8.50
CA SER A 200 -40.68 -3.77 -7.42
C SER A 200 -39.85 -4.98 -7.84
N ALA A 201 -40.36 -5.86 -8.70
CA ALA A 201 -39.58 -6.95 -9.28
C ALA A 201 -38.60 -6.42 -10.34
N ILE A 202 -37.31 -6.59 -10.09
CA ILE A 202 -36.23 -6.06 -10.93
C ILE A 202 -35.22 -7.16 -11.29
N ALA A 203 -34.69 -7.10 -12.51
CA ALA A 203 -33.68 -8.03 -13.02
C ALA A 203 -32.81 -7.30 -14.05
N PHE A 204 -31.71 -7.90 -14.49
CA PHE A 204 -30.90 -7.28 -15.53
C PHE A 204 -31.70 -7.11 -16.81
N ASP A 205 -32.52 -8.06 -17.23
CA ASP A 205 -33.39 -7.96 -18.42
C ASP A 205 -34.69 -7.16 -18.16
N GLY A 206 -35.10 -7.04 -16.90
CA GLY A 206 -36.23 -6.24 -16.41
C GLY A 206 -35.82 -5.02 -15.57
N PRO A 207 -35.24 -3.96 -16.15
CA PRO A 207 -34.72 -2.81 -15.41
C PRO A 207 -35.83 -1.94 -14.81
N VAL A 208 -35.61 -1.31 -13.66
CA VAL A 208 -36.59 -0.41 -13.05
C VAL A 208 -36.46 1.01 -13.60
N ARG A 209 -37.60 1.68 -13.83
CA ARG A 209 -37.64 3.12 -14.06
C ARG A 209 -37.94 3.79 -12.73
N ILE A 210 -37.02 4.65 -12.31
CA ILE A 210 -37.12 5.44 -11.08
C ILE A 210 -37.50 6.86 -11.50
N SER A 211 -38.63 7.34 -11.00
CA SER A 211 -39.09 8.72 -11.15
C SER A 211 -38.89 9.42 -9.81
N GLY A 212 -38.07 10.47 -9.81
CA GLY A 212 -37.73 11.23 -8.60
C GLY A 212 -38.12 12.70 -8.70
N GLN A 213 -38.24 13.37 -7.56
CA GLN A 213 -38.36 14.81 -7.44
C GLN A 213 -37.43 15.31 -6.34
N LEU A 214 -36.60 16.30 -6.70
CA LEU A 214 -35.62 16.93 -5.82
C LEU A 214 -36.04 18.37 -5.49
N ARG A 215 -36.14 18.65 -4.19
CA ARG A 215 -36.49 19.97 -3.67
C ARG A 215 -35.43 20.46 -2.68
N ALA A 216 -35.26 21.77 -2.60
CA ALA A 216 -34.48 22.47 -1.59
C ALA A 216 -35.45 23.30 -0.76
N ASN A 217 -35.65 22.92 0.51
CA ASN A 217 -36.81 23.34 1.30
C ASN A 217 -38.11 23.19 0.46
N ASP A 218 -38.91 24.25 0.35
CA ASP A 218 -40.14 24.27 -0.43
C ASP A 218 -39.96 24.61 -1.92
N SER A 219 -38.74 24.72 -2.44
CA SER A 219 -38.47 25.08 -3.84
C SER A 219 -37.93 23.91 -4.65
N ALA A 220 -38.35 23.76 -5.89
CA ALA A 220 -37.82 22.74 -6.79
C ALA A 220 -36.36 23.06 -7.19
N ILE A 221 -35.49 22.04 -7.23
CA ILE A 221 -34.16 22.18 -7.84
C ILE A 221 -34.33 21.98 -9.35
N ALA A 222 -34.74 23.04 -10.03
CA ALA A 222 -35.18 22.98 -11.42
C ALA A 222 -34.06 23.10 -12.46
N THR A 223 -34.23 22.42 -13.60
CA THR A 223 -33.45 22.62 -14.85
C THR A 223 -31.93 22.50 -14.67
N ARG A 224 -31.48 21.54 -13.86
CA ARG A 224 -30.07 21.37 -13.49
C ARG A 224 -29.60 19.94 -13.67
N SER A 225 -28.35 19.80 -14.10
CA SER A 225 -27.66 18.51 -14.06
C SER A 225 -27.30 18.17 -12.62
N VAL A 226 -27.75 17.01 -12.15
CA VAL A 226 -27.56 16.51 -10.79
C VAL A 226 -27.03 15.09 -10.83
N ARG A 227 -26.24 14.71 -9.82
CA ARG A 227 -25.77 13.33 -9.65
C ARG A 227 -26.67 12.56 -8.71
N ILE A 228 -27.15 11.43 -9.19
CA ILE A 228 -28.00 10.48 -8.47
C ILE A 228 -27.25 9.15 -8.39
N VAL A 229 -27.06 8.65 -7.19
CA VAL A 229 -26.44 7.35 -6.92
C VAL A 229 -27.53 6.32 -6.66
N VAL A 230 -27.48 5.19 -7.35
CA VAL A 230 -28.41 4.06 -7.19
C VAL A 230 -27.60 2.78 -7.02
N GLY A 231 -27.62 2.21 -5.81
CA GLY A 231 -26.65 1.18 -5.44
C GLY A 231 -25.22 1.72 -5.55
N THR A 232 -24.36 1.06 -6.33
CA THR A 232 -22.97 1.47 -6.56
C THR A 232 -22.78 2.35 -7.81
N ARG A 233 -23.86 2.70 -8.51
CA ARG A 233 -23.78 3.42 -9.79
C ARG A 233 -24.16 4.88 -9.66
N THR A 234 -23.42 5.73 -10.35
CA THR A 234 -23.67 7.17 -10.40
C THR A 234 -24.27 7.55 -11.75
N TYR A 235 -25.37 8.29 -11.71
CA TYR A 235 -26.08 8.80 -12.88
C TYR A 235 -26.06 10.32 -12.86
N THR A 236 -25.73 10.93 -14.00
CA THR A 236 -25.95 12.36 -14.22
C THR A 236 -27.29 12.53 -14.94
N VAL A 237 -28.26 13.15 -14.27
CA VAL A 237 -29.59 13.42 -14.83
C VAL A 237 -29.89 14.91 -14.81
N ARG A 238 -30.73 15.38 -15.73
CA ARG A 238 -31.20 16.77 -15.74
C ARG A 238 -32.59 16.84 -15.15
N THR A 239 -32.77 17.66 -14.11
CA THR A 239 -34.10 17.93 -13.55
C THR A 239 -34.92 18.84 -14.47
N ASP A 240 -36.25 18.71 -14.43
CA ASP A 240 -37.17 19.60 -15.16
C ASP A 240 -37.50 20.88 -14.38
N ALA A 241 -38.50 21.65 -14.82
CA ALA A 241 -38.95 22.88 -14.16
C ALA A 241 -39.50 22.65 -12.74
N ASP A 242 -40.00 21.44 -12.46
CA ASP A 242 -40.57 21.05 -11.18
C ASP A 242 -39.58 20.26 -10.30
N GLY A 243 -38.33 20.15 -10.74
CA GLY A 243 -37.26 19.42 -10.05
C GLY A 243 -37.37 17.90 -10.21
N ARG A 244 -38.15 17.41 -11.17
CA ARG A 244 -38.35 15.98 -11.42
C ARG A 244 -37.29 15.42 -12.36
N PHE A 245 -36.99 14.15 -12.21
CA PHE A 245 -36.10 13.41 -13.10
C PHE A 245 -36.59 11.97 -13.26
N ASP A 246 -36.19 11.35 -14.36
CA ASP A 246 -36.40 9.92 -14.61
C ASP A 246 -35.04 9.27 -14.93
N LEU A 247 -34.80 8.11 -14.35
CA LEU A 247 -33.65 7.27 -14.71
C LEU A 247 -34.06 5.80 -14.83
N VAL A 248 -33.27 5.04 -15.58
CA VAL A 248 -33.46 3.59 -15.72
C VAL A 248 -32.28 2.90 -15.04
N TYR A 249 -32.58 2.15 -13.99
CA TYR A 249 -31.59 1.35 -13.28
C TYR A 249 -31.68 -0.12 -13.70
N ARG A 250 -30.57 -0.64 -14.19
CA ARG A 250 -30.41 -2.03 -14.63
C ARG A 250 -29.40 -2.73 -13.70
N PRO A 251 -29.83 -3.58 -12.76
CA PRO A 251 -28.90 -4.19 -11.81
C PRO A 251 -27.94 -5.17 -12.52
N THR A 252 -26.64 -5.12 -12.18
CA THR A 252 -25.66 -6.17 -12.55
C THR A 252 -25.08 -6.85 -11.33
N LEU A 253 -24.53 -6.06 -10.40
CA LEU A 253 -23.85 -6.54 -9.19
C LEU A 253 -24.77 -6.57 -7.95
N LEU A 254 -26.04 -6.16 -8.10
CA LEU A 254 -26.96 -6.07 -6.98
C LEU A 254 -27.26 -7.48 -6.44
N PRO A 255 -27.11 -7.74 -5.12
CA PRO A 255 -27.47 -9.02 -4.52
C PRO A 255 -28.95 -9.36 -4.72
N GLN A 256 -29.24 -10.64 -4.93
CA GLN A 256 -30.63 -11.11 -5.03
C GLN A 256 -31.40 -10.94 -3.71
N ALA A 257 -30.69 -10.94 -2.57
CA ALA A 257 -31.24 -10.70 -1.25
C ALA A 257 -31.56 -9.21 -0.97
N THR A 258 -31.32 -8.29 -1.91
CA THR A 258 -31.65 -6.87 -1.70
C THR A 258 -33.15 -6.65 -1.71
N GLU A 259 -33.69 -6.19 -0.58
CA GLU A 259 -35.11 -5.84 -0.43
C GLU A 259 -35.39 -4.33 -0.55
N SER A 260 -34.38 -3.50 -0.31
CA SER A 260 -34.48 -2.04 -0.33
C SER A 260 -33.37 -1.45 -1.20
N LEU A 261 -33.76 -0.70 -2.22
CA LEU A 261 -32.84 -0.01 -3.12
C LEU A 261 -32.76 1.46 -2.71
N THR A 262 -31.60 1.89 -2.20
CA THR A 262 -31.32 3.28 -1.83
C THR A 262 -30.95 4.11 -3.06
N ILE A 263 -31.58 5.28 -3.18
CA ILE A 263 -31.33 6.31 -4.17
C ILE A 263 -30.89 7.57 -3.46
N ALA A 264 -29.75 8.10 -3.86
CA ALA A 264 -29.07 9.19 -3.18
C ALA A 264 -28.79 10.35 -4.14
N TYR A 265 -29.23 11.55 -3.78
CA TYR A 265 -28.71 12.77 -4.40
C TYR A 265 -27.34 13.11 -3.80
N ARG A 266 -26.34 13.26 -4.68
CA ARG A 266 -24.96 13.62 -4.30
C ARG A 266 -24.55 14.92 -4.99
N PRO A 267 -24.71 16.08 -4.33
CA PRO A 267 -24.31 17.37 -4.87
C PRO A 267 -22.79 17.45 -5.10
N ALA A 268 -22.35 18.47 -5.85
CA ALA A 268 -20.92 18.82 -5.92
C ALA A 268 -20.37 19.31 -4.57
N PRO A 269 -19.06 19.13 -4.32
CA PRO A 269 -18.42 19.62 -3.10
C PRO A 269 -18.75 21.10 -2.83
N SER A 270 -18.60 21.96 -3.84
CA SER A 270 -18.91 23.38 -3.80
C SER A 270 -20.40 23.74 -3.90
N SER A 271 -21.32 22.76 -3.96
CA SER A 271 -22.76 23.02 -4.10
C SER A 271 -23.37 23.55 -2.81
N LEU A 272 -24.32 24.46 -2.96
CA LEU A 272 -25.16 24.99 -1.87
C LEU A 272 -26.11 23.94 -1.27
N TYR A 273 -26.43 22.89 -2.02
CA TYR A 273 -27.45 21.92 -1.61
C TYR A 273 -26.87 20.78 -0.78
N GLU A 274 -27.61 20.28 0.20
CA GLU A 274 -27.23 19.09 0.96
C GLU A 274 -27.50 17.78 0.21
N ARG A 275 -26.78 16.72 0.62
CA ARG A 275 -27.09 15.33 0.25
C ARG A 275 -28.49 14.97 0.78
N SER A 276 -29.26 14.21 0.02
CA SER A 276 -30.52 13.60 0.47
C SER A 276 -30.67 12.23 -0.15
N GLU A 277 -31.46 11.38 0.48
CA GLU A 277 -31.67 10.01 0.03
C GLU A 277 -33.11 9.56 0.25
N ALA A 278 -33.51 8.56 -0.52
CA ALA A 278 -34.78 7.90 -0.41
C ALA A 278 -34.64 6.46 -0.89
N ALA A 279 -35.51 5.57 -0.41
CA ALA A 279 -35.45 4.16 -0.74
C ALA A 279 -36.75 3.67 -1.37
N VAL A 280 -36.65 2.65 -2.22
CA VAL A 280 -37.79 1.91 -2.77
C VAL A 280 -37.64 0.42 -2.50
N ASN A 281 -38.74 -0.25 -2.20
CA ASN A 281 -38.73 -1.69 -2.01
C ASN A 281 -38.59 -2.41 -3.35
N VAL A 282 -37.69 -3.39 -3.41
CA VAL A 282 -37.38 -4.17 -4.60
C VAL A 282 -37.34 -5.66 -4.28
N ASN A 283 -37.49 -6.47 -5.32
CA ASN A 283 -37.24 -7.90 -5.30
C ASN A 283 -36.34 -8.21 -6.50
N VAL A 284 -35.11 -8.60 -6.24
CA VAL A 284 -34.07 -8.76 -7.27
C VAL A 284 -34.05 -10.20 -7.75
N SER A 285 -34.20 -10.41 -9.06
CA SER A 285 -34.09 -11.72 -9.70
C SER A 285 -32.80 -11.81 -10.52
N GLY A 286 -32.18 -12.99 -10.51
CA GLY A 286 -31.08 -13.31 -11.40
C GLY A 286 -31.50 -13.33 -12.86
N THR A 287 -30.61 -12.89 -13.74
CA THR A 287 -30.73 -13.06 -15.18
C THR A 287 -29.62 -14.01 -15.66
N PRO A 288 -29.96 -15.12 -16.33
CA PRO A 288 -28.99 -16.01 -16.94
C PRO A 288 -28.04 -15.25 -17.88
N SER A 289 -26.75 -15.57 -17.80
CA SER A 289 -25.72 -14.96 -18.64
C SER A 289 -25.10 -15.97 -19.62
N GLU A 290 -24.68 -15.46 -20.76
CA GLU A 290 -23.95 -16.16 -21.82
C GLU A 290 -22.54 -15.58 -21.87
N LEU A 291 -21.55 -16.43 -21.69
CA LEU A 291 -20.14 -16.05 -21.70
C LEU A 291 -19.48 -16.68 -22.93
N SER A 292 -19.00 -15.85 -23.85
CA SER A 292 -18.19 -16.32 -24.97
C SER A 292 -16.72 -16.16 -24.65
N ALA A 293 -15.91 -17.15 -25.02
CA ALA A 293 -14.46 -17.10 -24.90
C ALA A 293 -13.80 -17.61 -26.19
N THR A 294 -12.71 -16.98 -26.58
CA THR A 294 -11.78 -17.39 -27.62
C THR A 294 -10.37 -17.30 -27.07
N LEU A 295 -9.50 -18.25 -27.41
CA LEU A 295 -8.08 -18.16 -27.07
C LEU A 295 -7.32 -17.61 -28.28
N SER A 296 -6.40 -16.67 -28.07
CA SER A 296 -5.53 -16.18 -29.14
C SER A 296 -4.64 -17.30 -29.69
N GLU A 297 -4.23 -18.23 -28.81
CA GLU A 297 -3.37 -19.36 -29.12
C GLU A 297 -3.96 -20.64 -28.52
N THR A 298 -3.96 -21.73 -29.27
CA THR A 298 -4.42 -23.06 -28.80
C THR A 298 -3.27 -23.98 -28.37
N THR A 299 -2.03 -23.50 -28.50
CA THR A 299 -0.79 -24.18 -28.14
C THR A 299 0.13 -23.18 -27.45
N ALA A 300 0.78 -23.56 -26.36
CA ALA A 300 1.74 -22.71 -25.67
C ALA A 300 2.86 -23.53 -25.03
N VAL A 301 4.03 -22.92 -24.85
CA VAL A 301 5.17 -23.49 -24.11
C VAL A 301 5.47 -22.72 -22.83
N TYR A 302 6.48 -23.15 -22.06
CA TYR A 302 6.91 -22.45 -20.85
C TYR A 302 7.23 -20.97 -21.10
N GLY A 303 6.73 -20.11 -20.20
CA GLY A 303 6.95 -18.66 -20.23
C GLY A 303 6.09 -17.91 -21.25
N GLU A 304 5.25 -18.59 -22.03
CA GLU A 304 4.26 -17.93 -22.89
C GLU A 304 2.99 -17.58 -22.11
N THR A 305 2.17 -16.71 -22.68
CA THR A 305 0.91 -16.24 -22.09
C THR A 305 -0.26 -16.70 -22.94
N VAL A 306 -1.12 -17.53 -22.38
CA VAL A 306 -2.39 -17.91 -23.01
C VAL A 306 -3.37 -16.77 -22.80
N ARG A 307 -3.73 -16.06 -23.87
CA ARG A 307 -4.72 -14.98 -23.83
C ARG A 307 -6.12 -15.47 -24.15
N ALA A 308 -7.08 -15.12 -23.30
CA ALA A 308 -8.49 -15.36 -23.47
C ALA A 308 -9.22 -14.02 -23.69
N GLU A 309 -9.93 -13.93 -24.81
CA GLU A 309 -10.75 -12.77 -25.18
C GLU A 309 -12.21 -13.21 -25.32
N GLY A 310 -13.14 -12.33 -25.04
CA GLY A 310 -14.54 -12.71 -25.07
C GLY A 310 -15.51 -11.60 -24.65
N GLN A 311 -16.75 -12.00 -24.44
CA GLN A 311 -17.83 -11.09 -24.11
C GLN A 311 -18.84 -11.76 -23.17
N LEU A 312 -19.34 -10.99 -22.20
CA LEU A 312 -20.44 -11.39 -21.33
C LEU A 312 -21.74 -10.74 -21.80
N ARG A 313 -22.74 -11.57 -22.06
CA ARG A 313 -24.09 -11.13 -22.42
C ARG A 313 -25.13 -11.68 -21.45
N ALA A 314 -26.22 -10.96 -21.26
CA ALA A 314 -27.40 -11.46 -20.55
C ALA A 314 -28.66 -10.96 -21.26
N ALA A 315 -29.59 -11.87 -21.54
CA ALA A 315 -30.76 -11.60 -22.39
C ALA A 315 -30.41 -10.84 -23.69
N GLY A 316 -29.31 -11.24 -24.35
CA GLY A 316 -28.81 -10.68 -25.61
C GLY A 316 -28.08 -9.33 -25.51
N ARG A 317 -27.92 -8.74 -24.32
CA ARG A 317 -27.25 -7.44 -24.12
C ARG A 317 -25.88 -7.62 -23.48
N ALA A 318 -24.93 -6.78 -23.86
CA ALA A 318 -23.64 -6.63 -23.19
C ALA A 318 -23.82 -6.30 -21.70
N VAL A 319 -22.98 -6.89 -20.86
CA VAL A 319 -23.04 -6.74 -19.40
C VAL A 319 -21.74 -6.09 -18.92
N PRO A 320 -21.76 -4.80 -18.55
CA PRO A 320 -20.55 -4.09 -18.16
C PRO A 320 -20.18 -4.24 -16.70
N ASN A 321 -18.89 -4.03 -16.40
CA ASN A 321 -18.30 -3.97 -15.07
C ASN A 321 -18.65 -5.20 -14.21
N VAL A 322 -18.62 -6.39 -14.81
CA VAL A 322 -18.77 -7.66 -14.10
C VAL A 322 -17.40 -8.29 -13.93
N PRO A 323 -17.00 -8.63 -12.70
CA PRO A 323 -15.74 -9.32 -12.47
C PRO A 323 -15.84 -10.75 -12.99
N LEU A 324 -14.83 -11.16 -13.75
CA LEU A 324 -14.60 -12.50 -14.24
C LEU A 324 -13.34 -13.05 -13.59
N ARG A 325 -13.33 -14.37 -13.34
CA ARG A 325 -12.17 -15.12 -12.89
C ARG A 325 -11.74 -16.06 -14.01
N ILE A 326 -10.51 -15.89 -14.49
CA ILE A 326 -9.86 -16.77 -15.46
C ILE A 326 -8.92 -17.67 -14.66
N ALA A 327 -9.18 -18.97 -14.65
CA ALA A 327 -8.34 -19.96 -14.00
C ALA A 327 -7.65 -20.84 -15.04
N PHE A 328 -6.36 -21.06 -14.85
CA PHE A 328 -5.54 -21.91 -15.70
C PHE A 328 -4.50 -22.63 -14.85
N ALA A 329 -4.56 -23.96 -14.86
CA ALA A 329 -3.58 -24.84 -14.22
C ALA A 329 -3.22 -24.50 -12.75
N GLY A 330 -4.21 -24.06 -11.96
CA GLY A 330 -4.05 -23.72 -10.55
C GLY A 330 -3.78 -22.25 -10.27
N THR A 331 -3.43 -21.46 -11.29
CA THR A 331 -3.35 -20.00 -11.19
C THR A 331 -4.67 -19.37 -11.61
N ALA A 332 -5.02 -18.22 -11.04
CA ALA A 332 -6.18 -17.45 -11.47
C ALA A 332 -5.84 -15.96 -11.62
N THR A 333 -6.53 -15.30 -12.53
CA THR A 333 -6.47 -13.86 -12.73
C THR A 333 -7.89 -13.32 -12.76
N ARG A 334 -8.07 -12.09 -12.26
CA ARG A 334 -9.35 -11.39 -12.28
C ARG A 334 -9.31 -10.29 -13.34
N VAL A 335 -10.42 -10.14 -14.05
CA VAL A 335 -10.64 -9.05 -15.02
C VAL A 335 -12.07 -8.56 -14.89
N ARG A 336 -12.38 -7.35 -15.35
CA ARG A 336 -13.76 -6.86 -15.45
C ARG A 336 -14.17 -6.73 -16.90
N THR A 337 -15.46 -6.90 -17.14
CA THR A 337 -16.01 -6.57 -18.45
C THR A 337 -16.09 -5.06 -18.63
N ASP A 338 -15.79 -4.58 -19.83
CA ASP A 338 -15.86 -3.16 -20.17
C ASP A 338 -17.30 -2.68 -20.44
N SER A 339 -17.46 -1.46 -20.96
CA SER A 339 -18.77 -0.90 -21.31
C SER A 339 -19.54 -1.68 -22.38
N GLU A 340 -18.82 -2.42 -23.23
CA GLU A 340 -19.36 -3.29 -24.29
C GLU A 340 -19.47 -4.75 -23.82
N GLY A 341 -19.21 -5.03 -22.54
CA GLY A 341 -19.25 -6.35 -21.95
C GLY A 341 -18.08 -7.24 -22.37
N GLU A 342 -17.06 -6.69 -23.03
CA GLU A 342 -15.89 -7.42 -23.52
C GLU A 342 -14.85 -7.59 -22.41
N TYR A 343 -14.00 -8.60 -22.54
CA TYR A 343 -12.88 -8.84 -21.65
C TYR A 343 -11.68 -9.40 -22.42
N ASN A 344 -10.48 -9.10 -21.93
CA ASN A 344 -9.23 -9.67 -22.40
C ASN A 344 -8.32 -9.94 -21.19
N ALA A 345 -7.90 -11.19 -21.02
CA ALA A 345 -7.02 -11.57 -19.92
C ALA A 345 -5.99 -12.61 -20.38
N GLY A 346 -4.75 -12.47 -19.88
CA GLY A 346 -3.66 -13.40 -20.13
C GLY A 346 -3.30 -14.18 -18.87
N VAL A 347 -2.98 -15.46 -19.02
CA VAL A 347 -2.45 -16.31 -17.96
C VAL A 347 -1.13 -16.94 -18.43
N GLY A 348 -0.08 -16.82 -17.62
CA GLY A 348 1.25 -17.34 -17.93
C GLY A 348 1.35 -18.85 -17.76
N VAL A 349 2.14 -19.51 -18.62
CA VAL A 349 2.45 -20.94 -18.49
C VAL A 349 3.67 -21.10 -17.57
N THR A 350 3.40 -21.39 -16.30
CA THR A 350 4.42 -21.63 -15.26
C THR A 350 5.03 -23.04 -15.37
N PRO A 351 6.16 -23.34 -14.70
CA PRO A 351 6.78 -24.67 -14.72
C PRO A 351 5.87 -25.78 -14.18
N ALA A 352 4.98 -25.43 -13.25
CA ALA A 352 4.05 -26.36 -12.60
C ALA A 352 2.91 -26.83 -13.53
N VAL A 353 2.64 -26.09 -14.62
CA VAL A 353 1.61 -26.45 -15.60
C VAL A 353 2.03 -27.73 -16.30
N SER A 354 1.21 -28.77 -16.22
CA SER A 354 1.50 -30.04 -16.89
C SER A 354 1.43 -29.89 -18.42
N ASP A 355 2.32 -30.58 -19.13
CA ASP A 355 2.24 -30.70 -20.58
C ASP A 355 0.98 -31.48 -21.04
N GLY A 356 0.68 -31.38 -22.33
CA GLY A 356 -0.53 -31.95 -22.93
C GLY A 356 -1.76 -31.03 -22.84
N ALA A 357 -2.95 -31.63 -22.93
CA ALA A 357 -4.20 -30.87 -22.96
C ALA A 357 -4.53 -30.28 -21.58
N GLN A 358 -4.55 -28.95 -21.50
CA GLN A 358 -4.95 -28.16 -20.34
C GLN A 358 -6.24 -27.38 -20.63
N THR A 359 -6.88 -26.88 -19.58
CA THR A 359 -8.14 -26.12 -19.69
C THR A 359 -8.00 -24.75 -19.06
N VAL A 360 -8.38 -23.72 -19.83
CA VAL A 360 -8.64 -22.37 -19.33
C VAL A 360 -10.12 -22.29 -18.98
N THR A 361 -10.42 -21.90 -17.74
CA THR A 361 -11.79 -21.76 -17.22
C THR A 361 -12.07 -20.29 -16.97
N ILE A 362 -13.05 -19.71 -17.66
CA ILE A 362 -13.51 -18.34 -17.45
C ILE A 362 -14.85 -18.43 -16.71
N ARG A 363 -14.98 -17.72 -15.61
CA ARG A 363 -16.19 -17.74 -14.77
C ARG A 363 -16.61 -16.35 -14.40
N VAL A 364 -17.92 -16.07 -14.42
CA VAL A 364 -18.47 -14.91 -13.72
C VAL A 364 -18.14 -15.04 -12.22
N GLY A 365 -17.48 -14.04 -11.65
CA GLY A 365 -16.92 -14.10 -10.30
C GLY A 365 -17.97 -14.20 -9.20
N LEU A 366 -19.19 -13.69 -9.44
CA LEU A 366 -20.17 -13.42 -8.39
C LEU A 366 -21.32 -14.44 -8.35
N ARG A 367 -21.73 -14.80 -7.13
CA ARG A 367 -22.90 -15.65 -6.84
C ARG A 367 -24.07 -14.82 -6.34
N ASP A 368 -25.29 -15.32 -6.55
CA ASP A 368 -26.54 -14.73 -6.01
C ASP A 368 -26.66 -13.22 -6.29
N ARG A 369 -26.27 -12.81 -7.50
CA ARG A 369 -26.41 -11.44 -8.02
C ARG A 369 -27.46 -11.37 -9.12
N ALA A 370 -27.77 -10.14 -9.54
CA ALA A 370 -28.66 -9.87 -10.66
C ALA A 370 -28.19 -10.47 -12.00
N ILE A 371 -26.87 -10.70 -12.15
CA ILE A 371 -26.32 -11.55 -13.20
C ILE A 371 -26.00 -12.91 -12.61
N GLU A 372 -26.56 -13.95 -13.19
CA GLU A 372 -26.28 -15.32 -12.77
C GLU A 372 -24.89 -15.76 -13.21
N GLN A 373 -24.32 -16.64 -12.41
CA GLN A 373 -22.99 -17.15 -12.60
C GLN A 373 -22.93 -18.12 -13.80
N THR A 374 -22.08 -17.82 -14.78
CA THR A 374 -21.81 -18.70 -15.93
C THR A 374 -20.32 -19.04 -15.98
N THR A 375 -20.02 -20.24 -16.45
CA THR A 375 -18.66 -20.76 -16.64
C THR A 375 -18.49 -21.17 -18.09
N GLU A 376 -17.37 -20.79 -18.70
CA GLU A 376 -16.95 -21.19 -20.03
C GLU A 376 -15.55 -21.80 -19.97
N THR A 377 -15.32 -22.86 -20.74
CA THR A 377 -14.02 -23.56 -20.76
C THR A 377 -13.45 -23.63 -22.17
N ARG A 378 -12.13 -23.45 -22.29
CA ARG A 378 -11.37 -23.61 -23.54
C ARG A 378 -10.17 -24.50 -23.33
N ALA A 379 -9.92 -25.37 -24.29
CA ALA A 379 -8.75 -26.25 -24.28
C ALA A 379 -7.54 -25.56 -24.89
N VAL A 380 -6.38 -25.74 -24.28
CA VAL A 380 -5.07 -25.32 -24.78
C VAL A 380 -4.11 -26.48 -24.63
N THR A 381 -3.23 -26.71 -25.61
CA THR A 381 -2.22 -27.77 -25.52
C THR A 381 -0.90 -27.16 -25.06
N ILE A 382 -0.36 -27.66 -23.97
CA ILE A 382 0.93 -27.23 -23.44
C ILE A 382 2.02 -28.15 -23.94
N GLU A 383 3.00 -27.60 -24.65
CA GLU A 383 4.12 -28.37 -25.17
C GLU A 383 5.29 -28.36 -24.18
N SER A 384 5.96 -29.51 -24.06
CA SER A 384 7.13 -29.64 -23.19
C SER A 384 8.31 -28.84 -23.76
N SER A 385 8.93 -28.02 -22.93
CA SER A 385 10.10 -27.22 -23.27
C SER A 385 11.38 -27.93 -22.84
N SER A 386 12.28 -28.19 -23.80
CA SER A 386 13.63 -28.70 -23.51
C SER A 386 14.40 -27.73 -22.62
N THR A 387 15.15 -28.25 -21.65
CA THR A 387 15.95 -27.45 -20.71
C THR A 387 17.45 -27.69 -20.86
N ASN A 388 18.23 -26.68 -20.53
CA ASN A 388 19.68 -26.69 -20.52
C ASN A 388 20.20 -26.16 -19.17
N ILE A 389 21.27 -26.78 -18.66
CA ILE A 389 21.96 -26.33 -17.45
C ILE A 389 23.31 -25.74 -17.84
N THR A 390 23.64 -24.59 -17.28
CA THR A 390 25.00 -24.05 -17.31
C THR A 390 25.65 -24.21 -15.93
N LEU A 391 26.92 -24.62 -15.91
CA LEU A 391 27.69 -24.76 -14.67
C LEU A 391 28.97 -23.96 -14.74
N ARG A 392 29.23 -23.19 -13.69
CA ARG A 392 30.49 -22.46 -13.49
C ARG A 392 30.97 -22.65 -12.07
N ALA A 393 32.28 -22.83 -11.91
CA ALA A 393 32.92 -22.90 -10.60
C ALA A 393 33.84 -21.69 -10.42
N THR A 394 33.76 -21.07 -9.25
CA THR A 394 34.67 -20.02 -8.78
C THR A 394 35.19 -20.36 -7.40
N ASP A 395 36.24 -19.67 -6.95
CA ASP A 395 36.80 -19.81 -5.60
C ASP A 395 37.11 -21.26 -5.21
N VAL A 396 37.70 -22.02 -6.14
CA VAL A 396 38.07 -23.44 -5.93
C VAL A 396 39.35 -23.51 -5.09
N THR A 397 39.23 -24.04 -3.88
CA THR A 397 40.33 -24.32 -2.93
C THR A 397 40.39 -25.83 -2.64
N SER A 398 41.31 -26.26 -1.76
CA SER A 398 41.45 -27.67 -1.35
C SER A 398 40.21 -28.21 -0.59
N ASP A 399 39.41 -27.32 -0.01
CA ASP A 399 38.31 -27.64 0.91
C ASP A 399 36.94 -27.14 0.43
N ARG A 400 36.87 -26.20 -0.51
CA ARG A 400 35.60 -25.61 -0.98
C ARG A 400 35.62 -25.19 -2.44
N ALA A 401 34.44 -25.16 -3.05
CA ALA A 401 34.21 -24.45 -4.31
C ALA A 401 32.85 -23.76 -4.28
N ARG A 402 32.75 -22.61 -4.93
CA ARG A 402 31.47 -21.95 -5.20
C ARG A 402 31.00 -22.34 -6.59
N ILE A 403 29.84 -22.98 -6.68
CA ILE A 403 29.22 -23.38 -7.93
C ILE A 403 28.04 -22.47 -8.23
N THR A 404 28.07 -21.85 -9.39
CA THR A 404 26.92 -21.17 -9.98
C THR A 404 26.31 -22.07 -11.04
N VAL A 405 25.00 -22.27 -10.92
CA VAL A 405 24.16 -23.07 -11.80
C VAL A 405 23.18 -22.12 -12.47
N GLY A 406 23.00 -22.23 -13.78
CA GLY A 406 21.91 -21.58 -14.49
C GLY A 406 21.00 -22.62 -15.12
N LEU A 407 19.69 -22.49 -14.98
CA LEU A 407 18.68 -23.30 -15.65
C LEU A 407 17.89 -22.42 -16.61
N ALA A 408 17.86 -22.80 -17.87
CA ALA A 408 17.08 -22.14 -18.90
C ALA A 408 16.46 -23.19 -19.83
N THR A 409 15.45 -22.81 -20.59
CA THR A 409 15.02 -23.57 -21.75
C THR A 409 16.08 -23.51 -22.85
N GLU A 410 16.07 -24.45 -23.79
CA GLU A 410 16.95 -24.39 -24.99
C GLU A 410 16.71 -23.12 -25.83
N SER A 411 15.52 -22.52 -25.73
CA SER A 411 15.19 -21.24 -26.37
C SER A 411 15.82 -20.01 -25.68
N GLY A 412 16.44 -20.21 -24.51
CA GLY A 412 17.09 -19.16 -23.73
C GLY A 412 16.21 -18.50 -22.66
N ARG A 413 14.95 -18.93 -22.47
CA ARG A 413 14.11 -18.44 -21.36
C ARG A 413 14.60 -19.01 -20.04
N GLU A 414 14.88 -18.13 -19.09
CA GLU A 414 15.32 -18.46 -17.73
C GLU A 414 14.21 -19.21 -16.97
N VAL A 415 14.58 -20.19 -16.15
CA VAL A 415 13.63 -20.99 -15.38
C VAL A 415 13.84 -20.73 -13.90
N SER A 416 12.88 -20.04 -13.27
CA SER A 416 12.92 -19.65 -11.86
C SER A 416 12.15 -20.61 -10.94
N GLY A 417 12.51 -20.63 -9.65
CA GLY A 417 11.82 -21.38 -8.60
C GLY A 417 12.00 -22.90 -8.65
N GLU A 418 12.73 -23.41 -9.65
CA GLU A 418 12.93 -24.84 -9.85
C GLU A 418 14.13 -25.38 -9.08
N THR A 419 14.01 -26.62 -8.60
CA THR A 419 15.02 -27.28 -7.77
C THR A 419 15.90 -28.21 -8.58
N LEU A 420 17.22 -28.03 -8.48
CA LEU A 420 18.24 -28.89 -9.08
C LEU A 420 19.00 -29.66 -8.02
N GLN A 421 19.45 -30.87 -8.39
CA GLN A 421 20.31 -31.70 -7.56
C GLN A 421 21.75 -31.65 -8.07
N LEU A 422 22.65 -31.10 -7.25
CA LEU A 422 24.09 -31.17 -7.42
C LEU A 422 24.62 -32.44 -6.77
N THR A 423 25.38 -33.23 -7.52
CA THR A 423 26.04 -34.46 -7.03
C THR A 423 27.53 -34.41 -7.31
N VAL A 424 28.34 -34.55 -6.27
CA VAL A 424 29.79 -34.74 -6.38
C VAL A 424 30.05 -36.24 -6.61
N ALA A 425 31.11 -36.58 -7.35
CA ALA A 425 31.40 -37.95 -7.80
C ALA A 425 31.41 -39.05 -6.72
N ASP A 426 31.58 -38.69 -5.44
CA ASP A 426 31.53 -39.59 -4.28
C ASP A 426 30.13 -39.87 -3.72
N GLY A 427 29.10 -39.25 -4.30
CA GLY A 427 27.69 -39.39 -3.90
C GLY A 427 27.18 -38.28 -3.00
N THR A 428 27.99 -37.28 -2.64
CA THR A 428 27.53 -36.10 -1.89
C THR A 428 26.49 -35.35 -2.72
N ARG A 429 25.30 -35.13 -2.15
CA ARG A 429 24.17 -34.46 -2.81
C ARG A 429 23.86 -33.15 -2.12
N ARG A 430 23.60 -32.12 -2.91
CA ARG A 430 23.11 -30.81 -2.46
C ARG A 430 22.00 -30.36 -3.41
N THR A 431 20.96 -29.75 -2.87
CA THR A 431 19.89 -29.14 -3.66
C THR A 431 20.11 -27.64 -3.76
N VAL A 432 19.72 -27.08 -4.89
CA VAL A 432 19.70 -25.62 -5.13
C VAL A 432 18.40 -25.26 -5.81
N THR A 433 17.84 -24.11 -5.46
CA THR A 433 16.64 -23.55 -6.10
C THR A 433 17.06 -22.33 -6.91
N THR A 434 16.55 -22.24 -8.12
CA THR A 434 16.80 -21.12 -9.02
C THR A 434 16.06 -19.87 -8.58
N ASP A 435 16.74 -18.73 -8.66
CA ASP A 435 16.17 -17.40 -8.47
C ASP A 435 15.40 -16.95 -9.73
N GLU A 436 14.91 -15.71 -9.71
CA GLU A 436 14.14 -15.10 -10.81
C GLU A 436 14.91 -15.07 -12.14
N THR A 437 16.24 -15.08 -12.10
CA THR A 437 17.11 -15.10 -13.29
C THR A 437 17.45 -16.52 -13.77
N GLY A 438 16.82 -17.52 -13.15
CA GLY A 438 17.13 -18.93 -13.38
C GLY A 438 18.51 -19.35 -12.86
N ALA A 439 19.14 -18.54 -12.00
CA ALA A 439 20.45 -18.82 -11.45
C ALA A 439 20.36 -19.36 -10.01
N ALA A 440 21.36 -20.14 -9.59
CA ALA A 440 21.49 -20.57 -8.21
C ALA A 440 22.96 -20.70 -7.85
N THR A 441 23.33 -20.35 -6.63
CA THR A 441 24.71 -20.49 -6.14
C THR A 441 24.76 -21.40 -4.91
N ALA A 442 25.73 -22.32 -4.89
CA ALA A 442 25.99 -23.18 -3.75
C ALA A 442 27.48 -23.29 -3.45
N ALA A 443 27.82 -23.31 -2.16
CA ALA A 443 29.13 -23.77 -1.71
C ALA A 443 29.15 -25.31 -1.68
N LEU A 444 30.14 -25.94 -2.30
CA LEU A 444 30.40 -27.37 -2.15
C LEU A 444 31.61 -27.57 -1.25
N ASP A 445 31.46 -28.48 -0.30
CA ASP A 445 32.56 -28.98 0.51
C ASP A 445 33.38 -29.97 -0.33
N LEU A 446 34.67 -29.68 -0.46
CA LEU A 446 35.65 -30.47 -1.20
C LEU A 446 36.69 -31.12 -0.28
N ALA A 447 36.55 -31.03 1.05
CA ALA A 447 37.51 -31.59 1.99
C ALA A 447 37.85 -33.06 1.66
N ASN A 448 39.14 -33.40 1.77
CA ASN A 448 39.71 -34.71 1.44
C ASN A 448 39.56 -35.13 -0.04
N ARG A 449 39.36 -34.18 -0.96
CA ARG A 449 39.32 -34.45 -2.40
C ARG A 449 40.53 -33.80 -3.08
N THR A 450 41.17 -34.52 -3.98
CA THR A 450 42.35 -34.07 -4.73
C THR A 450 42.20 -34.39 -6.21
N GLY A 451 42.85 -33.60 -7.06
CA GLY A 451 42.80 -33.78 -8.50
C GLY A 451 41.46 -33.39 -9.15
N ASN A 452 41.05 -34.12 -10.19
CA ASN A 452 39.88 -33.77 -11.00
C ASN A 452 38.58 -34.30 -10.38
N VAL A 453 37.78 -33.39 -9.81
CA VAL A 453 36.45 -33.69 -9.26
C VAL A 453 35.38 -33.40 -10.31
N THR A 454 34.48 -34.36 -10.56
CA THR A 454 33.31 -34.15 -11.44
C THR A 454 32.10 -33.80 -10.60
N ILE A 455 31.47 -32.67 -10.91
CA ILE A 455 30.21 -32.20 -10.36
C ILE A 455 29.14 -32.45 -11.43
N THR A 456 28.07 -33.14 -11.06
CA THR A 456 26.90 -33.36 -11.92
C THR A 456 25.73 -32.57 -11.38
N ALA A 457 25.16 -31.68 -12.19
CA ALA A 457 23.89 -31.04 -11.90
C ALA A 457 22.78 -31.75 -12.68
N ALA A 458 21.70 -32.12 -12.00
CA ALA A 458 20.56 -32.75 -12.63
C ALA A 458 19.28 -32.02 -12.25
N TYR A 459 18.52 -31.64 -13.26
CA TYR A 459 17.15 -31.16 -13.14
C TYR A 459 16.21 -32.29 -13.55
N ARG A 460 15.33 -32.71 -12.63
CA ARG A 460 14.39 -33.83 -12.82
C ARG A 460 13.04 -33.45 -12.21
N PRO A 461 12.22 -32.66 -12.93
CA PRO A 461 10.92 -32.26 -12.41
C PRO A 461 10.02 -33.49 -12.24
N SER A 462 9.13 -33.44 -11.25
CA SER A 462 8.17 -34.51 -10.95
C SER A 462 6.91 -34.46 -11.83
N GLY A 463 6.77 -33.41 -12.64
CA GLY A 463 5.65 -33.13 -13.54
C GLY A 463 5.89 -31.80 -14.25
N GLY A 464 4.84 -31.18 -14.77
CA GLY A 464 4.95 -29.87 -15.42
C GLY A 464 5.26 -29.96 -16.91
N ASN A 465 5.77 -28.87 -17.47
CA ASN A 465 6.02 -28.72 -18.91
C ASN A 465 7.51 -28.55 -19.25
N LEU A 466 8.42 -28.82 -18.32
CA LEU A 466 9.86 -28.71 -18.55
C LEU A 466 10.49 -30.10 -18.64
N ALA A 467 11.28 -30.34 -19.70
CA ALA A 467 11.99 -31.60 -19.86
C ALA A 467 13.13 -31.73 -18.83
N PRO A 468 13.46 -32.94 -18.36
CA PRO A 468 14.61 -33.16 -17.48
C PRO A 468 15.93 -32.94 -18.23
N THR A 469 16.96 -32.45 -17.54
CA THR A 469 18.29 -32.24 -18.13
C THR A 469 19.41 -32.51 -17.10
N THR A 470 20.63 -32.75 -17.58
CA THR A 470 21.78 -33.07 -16.73
C THR A 470 23.06 -32.58 -17.36
N GLU A 471 23.87 -31.85 -16.60
CA GLU A 471 25.16 -31.28 -17.04
C GLU A 471 26.29 -31.68 -16.10
N ARG A 472 27.53 -31.73 -16.62
CA ARG A 472 28.71 -32.13 -15.84
C ARG A 472 29.84 -31.13 -15.98
N LEU A 473 30.32 -30.64 -14.84
CA LEU A 473 31.50 -29.80 -14.75
C LEU A 473 32.66 -30.57 -14.12
N ARG A 474 33.85 -30.49 -14.71
CA ARG A 474 35.09 -30.98 -14.08
C ARG A 474 35.87 -29.81 -13.53
N ILE A 475 36.24 -29.88 -12.25
CA ILE A 475 37.09 -28.89 -11.58
C ILE A 475 38.38 -29.56 -11.09
N ALA A 476 39.48 -28.82 -11.13
CA ALA A 476 40.76 -29.25 -10.57
C ALA A 476 40.87 -28.71 -9.14
N VAL A 477 40.95 -29.61 -8.16
CA VAL A 477 41.12 -29.27 -6.75
C VAL A 477 42.62 -29.24 -6.44
N PRO A 478 43.17 -28.11 -5.97
CA PRO A 478 44.59 -27.99 -5.66
C PRO A 478 44.97 -28.87 -4.46
N ASP A 479 46.09 -29.58 -4.58
CA ASP A 479 46.66 -30.37 -3.49
C ASP A 479 47.24 -29.44 -2.41
N GLU A 480 46.94 -29.68 -1.12
CA GLU A 480 47.42 -28.87 0.01
C GLU A 480 48.97 -28.79 0.10
N GLU A 481 49.69 -29.65 -0.60
CA GLU A 481 51.14 -29.81 -0.48
C GLU A 481 51.98 -28.77 -1.26
N THR A 482 51.37 -27.81 -1.99
CA THR A 482 52.14 -26.85 -2.83
C THR A 482 52.19 -25.41 -2.32
N ALA A 483 51.63 -25.09 -1.15
CA ALA A 483 51.61 -23.71 -0.64
C ALA A 483 52.78 -23.32 0.28
N ALA A 484 53.77 -24.20 0.50
CA ALA A 484 54.84 -23.92 1.47
C ALA A 484 56.23 -24.44 1.04
N THR A 485 56.88 -23.82 0.04
CA THR A 485 58.37 -23.73 0.01
C THR A 485 58.90 -22.81 -1.10
N GLY A 486 59.69 -21.80 -0.71
CA GLY A 486 60.43 -20.94 -1.64
C GLY A 486 61.11 -19.75 -0.95
N ALA A 487 62.10 -20.06 -0.12
CA ALA A 487 62.83 -19.13 0.75
C ALA A 487 63.81 -18.19 0.03
N GLN A 488 64.18 -17.14 0.77
CA GLN A 488 65.20 -16.12 0.55
C GLN A 488 66.57 -16.65 0.08
N THR A 489 67.30 -15.85 -0.71
CA THR A 489 68.76 -15.70 -0.57
C THR A 489 69.27 -14.40 -1.21
N GLU A 490 70.15 -13.71 -0.49
CA GLU A 490 70.81 -12.43 -0.80
C GLU A 490 71.92 -12.57 -1.88
N GLY A 491 72.33 -11.43 -2.47
CA GLY A 491 73.29 -11.28 -3.60
C GLY A 491 74.80 -11.50 -3.26
N PRO A 492 75.80 -10.81 -3.88
CA PRO A 492 75.78 -9.68 -4.83
C PRO A 492 76.81 -9.76 -6.02
N GLY A 493 76.77 -8.78 -6.94
CA GLY A 493 77.99 -8.19 -7.57
C GLY A 493 78.21 -8.24 -9.09
N GLY A 494 78.01 -7.09 -9.79
CA GLY A 494 79.12 -6.42 -10.50
C GLY A 494 79.20 -6.39 -12.06
N SER A 495 78.77 -5.26 -12.65
CA SER A 495 79.25 -4.57 -13.89
C SER A 495 79.13 -5.25 -15.27
N GLY A 496 78.74 -4.59 -16.37
CA GLY A 496 78.43 -3.19 -16.70
C GLY A 496 78.13 -3.07 -18.21
N GLY A 497 77.57 -1.94 -18.67
CA GLY A 497 77.47 -1.61 -20.10
C GLY A 497 76.22 -0.80 -20.47
N SER A 498 76.41 0.49 -20.69
CA SER A 498 75.41 1.53 -20.96
C SER A 498 74.97 1.65 -22.43
N SER A 499 73.68 1.88 -22.69
CA SER A 499 73.15 2.94 -23.58
C SER A 499 71.61 2.98 -23.50
N GLY A 500 71.03 4.10 -23.04
CA GLY A 500 69.57 4.37 -23.07
C GLY A 500 69.18 5.28 -24.24
N PRO A 501 67.97 5.90 -24.25
CA PRO A 501 66.85 5.73 -23.32
C PRO A 501 65.49 5.42 -24.01
N GLY A 502 64.56 4.83 -23.27
CA GLY A 502 63.18 4.61 -23.73
C GLY A 502 62.27 4.07 -22.63
N ALA A 503 61.70 5.00 -21.86
CA ALA A 503 60.45 4.93 -21.07
C ALA A 503 60.32 3.90 -19.91
N VAL A 504 60.73 4.39 -18.74
CA VAL A 504 60.16 4.26 -17.37
C VAL A 504 58.92 3.36 -17.12
N SER A 505 59.10 2.41 -16.21
CA SER A 505 58.12 1.93 -15.21
C SER A 505 58.35 2.69 -13.86
N PRO A 506 57.81 2.35 -12.67
CA PRO A 506 56.77 1.38 -12.23
C PRO A 506 55.81 1.89 -11.11
N GLU A 507 54.87 1.03 -10.72
CA GLU A 507 54.27 0.73 -9.38
C GLU A 507 54.16 1.80 -8.27
N TRP A 508 53.00 1.82 -7.61
CA TRP A 508 52.92 1.89 -6.14
C TRP A 508 51.66 1.21 -5.60
N ALA A 509 51.88 0.48 -4.51
CA ALA A 509 50.89 -0.05 -3.60
C ALA A 509 50.38 1.03 -2.62
N GLY A 510 49.18 0.81 -2.08
CA GLY A 510 48.73 1.19 -0.72
C GLY A 510 48.55 2.68 -0.44
N ALA A 511 47.30 3.14 -0.27
CA ALA A 511 46.66 3.36 1.04
C ALA A 511 47.08 4.70 1.70
N VAL A 512 46.24 5.59 2.23
CA VAL A 512 44.81 5.62 2.60
C VAL A 512 44.48 7.11 2.90
N VAL A 513 43.18 7.44 2.89
CA VAL A 513 42.51 8.68 3.35
C VAL A 513 42.27 9.78 2.30
N GLY A 514 40.99 9.96 1.98
CA GLY A 514 40.37 11.28 1.95
C GLY A 514 39.61 11.64 0.67
N ILE A 515 38.32 12.01 0.85
CA ILE A 515 37.50 12.86 -0.03
C ILE A 515 36.79 12.06 -1.16
N VAL A 516 35.52 11.65 -1.04
CA VAL A 516 34.27 12.47 -1.01
C VAL A 516 34.37 13.69 -1.91
N ALA A 517 34.27 13.50 -3.23
CA ALA A 517 33.68 14.46 -4.20
C ALA A 517 34.18 14.15 -5.61
N LEU A 518 33.57 13.19 -6.33
CA LEU A 518 33.63 13.13 -7.79
C LEU A 518 32.52 12.20 -8.36
N PHE A 519 31.28 12.34 -7.87
CA PHE A 519 30.08 11.75 -8.49
C PHE A 519 29.10 12.78 -9.06
N VAL A 520 29.52 14.04 -9.21
CA VAL A 520 28.69 15.12 -9.79
C VAL A 520 29.08 15.46 -11.25
N GLY A 521 30.05 14.77 -11.84
CA GLY A 521 30.59 15.12 -13.17
C GLY A 521 30.05 14.34 -14.37
N GLY A 522 29.24 13.29 -14.16
CA GLY A 522 28.87 12.31 -15.20
C GLY A 522 27.46 12.41 -15.77
N VAL A 523 26.60 13.28 -15.21
CA VAL A 523 25.18 13.39 -15.61
C VAL A 523 24.93 14.60 -16.55
N LEU A 524 25.92 15.47 -16.74
CA LEU A 524 25.81 16.69 -17.56
C LEU A 524 26.11 16.52 -19.06
N VAL A 525 25.86 15.34 -19.64
CA VAL A 525 25.90 15.13 -21.11
C VAL A 525 24.57 14.56 -21.67
N ALA A 526 23.59 14.19 -20.84
CA ALA A 526 22.29 13.70 -21.30
C ALA A 526 21.14 14.73 -21.23
N ALA A 527 21.40 15.99 -20.84
CA ALA A 527 20.39 17.05 -20.76
C ALA A 527 20.49 18.05 -21.94
N ARG A 528 20.42 17.52 -23.18
CA ARG A 528 20.30 18.34 -24.40
C ARG A 528 19.28 17.81 -25.41
N ALA A 529 18.34 16.98 -24.96
CA ALA A 529 17.23 16.47 -25.78
C ALA A 529 15.83 16.92 -25.31
N PHE A 530 15.68 17.45 -24.08
CA PHE A 530 14.38 17.93 -23.58
C PHE A 530 14.52 19.34 -23.01
N GLY A 531 14.05 20.34 -23.76
CA GLY A 531 14.25 21.75 -23.48
C GLY A 531 13.39 22.30 -22.34
N VAL A 532 13.96 22.38 -21.14
CA VAL A 532 13.40 23.13 -20.01
C VAL A 532 14.51 23.99 -19.38
N ARG A 533 14.25 25.28 -19.13
CA ARG A 533 15.19 26.18 -18.43
C ARG A 533 14.82 26.24 -16.93
N PRO A 534 15.79 26.09 -16.01
CA PRO A 534 15.55 26.09 -14.57
C PRO A 534 15.81 27.47 -13.94
N THR A 535 14.85 27.99 -13.20
CA THR A 535 15.06 28.95 -12.09
C THR A 535 14.09 28.59 -10.97
N ASP A 536 14.61 28.60 -9.73
CA ASP A 536 13.91 28.56 -8.43
C ASP A 536 13.77 27.20 -7.73
N VAL A 537 14.92 26.59 -7.39
CA VAL A 537 15.08 25.85 -6.13
C VAL A 537 16.42 26.24 -5.50
N LEU A 538 16.39 27.17 -4.54
CA LEU A 538 17.16 27.15 -3.28
C LEU A 538 17.02 28.49 -2.53
N ALA A 539 16.16 28.52 -1.52
CA ALA A 539 16.37 29.29 -0.28
C ALA A 539 15.40 28.84 0.82
N ARG A 540 15.79 27.81 1.59
CA ARG A 540 15.18 27.44 2.89
C ARG A 540 16.29 27.56 3.96
N PHE A 541 16.37 28.77 4.56
CA PHE A 541 16.83 29.21 5.91
C PHE A 541 18.29 29.00 6.41
N PRO A 542 18.76 29.70 7.49
CA PRO A 542 18.66 31.12 7.87
C PRO A 542 20.03 31.78 8.24
N GLY A 543 20.10 33.13 8.26
CA GLY A 543 21.03 33.89 9.11
C GLY A 543 22.20 34.66 8.47
N GLY A 544 22.09 35.99 8.43
CA GLY A 544 23.12 36.91 8.96
C GLY A 544 24.32 37.36 8.10
N VAL A 545 24.26 38.65 7.73
CA VAL A 545 25.31 39.69 7.60
C VAL A 545 26.32 39.75 6.42
N LEU A 546 26.38 40.99 5.88
CA LEU A 546 27.34 41.64 4.96
C LEU A 546 27.14 41.31 3.47
N GLY A 547 26.98 42.27 2.54
CA GLY A 547 27.07 43.72 2.60
C GLY A 547 27.30 44.24 1.16
N ALA A 548 26.50 45.25 0.78
CA ALA A 548 26.73 46.30 -0.23
C ALA A 548 27.49 46.00 -1.54
N LEU A 549 26.87 46.39 -2.67
CA LEU A 549 27.34 47.34 -3.70
C LEU A 549 26.31 47.29 -4.85
N GLY A 550 25.47 48.32 -5.02
CA GLY A 550 25.68 49.38 -6.04
C GLY A 550 24.76 49.11 -7.24
N ALA A 551 23.66 49.86 -7.39
CA ALA A 551 23.47 50.87 -8.46
C ALA A 551 23.54 50.23 -9.87
N ASP A 552 22.47 50.22 -10.67
CA ASP A 552 21.96 51.45 -11.27
C ASP A 552 20.46 51.46 -11.59
N THR A 553 19.96 52.68 -11.47
CA THR A 553 18.68 53.22 -11.88
C THR A 553 18.60 53.29 -13.40
N GLU A 554 17.54 52.76 -14.01
CA GLU A 554 17.02 53.36 -15.25
C GLU A 554 15.50 53.52 -15.14
N GLN A 555 15.16 54.78 -15.00
CA GLN A 555 13.84 55.38 -14.95
C GLN A 555 13.44 55.72 -16.39
N SER A 556 12.32 55.19 -16.87
CA SER A 556 11.60 55.78 -18.00
C SER A 556 10.11 55.78 -17.67
N ASP A 557 9.64 56.99 -17.41
CA ASP A 557 8.27 57.40 -17.14
C ASP A 557 7.52 57.60 -18.48
N GLY A 558 6.20 57.39 -18.48
CA GLY A 558 5.38 57.78 -19.63
C GLY A 558 4.00 57.15 -19.75
N GLY A 559 3.02 57.69 -19.00
CA GLY A 559 1.77 58.20 -19.57
C GLY A 559 0.61 57.24 -19.92
N ARG A 560 -0.53 57.50 -19.27
CA ARG A 560 -1.89 56.95 -19.47
C ARG A 560 -2.49 57.23 -20.87
N ASP A 561 -3.41 56.38 -21.34
CA ASP A 561 -4.85 56.69 -21.53
C ASP A 561 -5.64 55.51 -22.15
N GLU A 562 -6.97 55.61 -22.05
CA GLU A 562 -8.05 54.60 -22.07
C GLU A 562 -8.45 53.95 -23.43
N ALA A 563 -9.16 52.82 -23.27
CA ALA A 563 -10.33 52.30 -24.02
C ALA A 563 -10.20 51.50 -25.35
N ASP A 564 -10.89 50.34 -25.33
CA ASP A 564 -11.60 49.58 -26.38
C ASP A 564 -10.92 49.30 -27.74
N GLU A 565 -10.64 48.03 -28.01
CA GLU A 565 -11.39 47.18 -28.97
C GLU A 565 -10.62 45.86 -29.22
N ALA A 566 -11.34 44.74 -29.18
CA ALA A 566 -10.94 43.48 -29.83
C ALA A 566 -11.06 43.66 -31.36
N PRO A 567 -10.29 42.95 -32.22
CA PRO A 567 -10.63 41.54 -32.48
C PRO A 567 -9.47 40.59 -32.87
N GLY A 568 -9.65 39.32 -32.52
CA GLY A 568 -9.38 38.16 -33.40
C GLY A 568 -7.96 37.60 -33.51
N GLY A 569 -7.78 36.34 -33.09
CA GLY A 569 -6.91 35.40 -33.82
C GLY A 569 -6.03 34.44 -33.02
N SER A 570 -6.61 33.27 -32.69
CA SER A 570 -5.97 31.93 -32.70
C SER A 570 -4.91 31.57 -31.64
N SER A 571 -5.31 30.67 -30.72
CA SER A 571 -4.46 29.55 -30.29
C SER A 571 -5.34 28.33 -30.01
N THR A 572 -5.28 27.39 -30.95
CA THR A 572 -5.26 25.93 -30.83
C THR A 572 -5.98 25.29 -29.63
N ALA A 573 -7.02 24.53 -29.99
CA ALA A 573 -7.71 23.57 -29.14
C ALA A 573 -6.74 22.63 -28.43
N ALA A 574 -6.87 22.56 -27.10
CA ALA A 574 -6.48 21.39 -26.32
C ALA A 574 -7.73 20.52 -26.17
N GLU A 575 -7.58 19.26 -26.53
CA GLU A 575 -8.61 18.24 -26.65
C GLU A 575 -9.38 18.01 -25.34
N ASP A 576 -10.66 17.71 -25.53
CA ASP A 576 -11.55 17.09 -24.55
C ASP A 576 -10.86 15.86 -23.92
N ALA A 577 -10.61 15.91 -22.61
CA ALA A 577 -10.38 14.71 -21.82
C ALA A 577 -11.76 14.14 -21.46
N GLU A 578 -12.15 13.14 -22.25
CA GLU A 578 -13.24 12.21 -21.99
C GLU A 578 -13.02 11.55 -20.62
N ILE A 579 -13.94 11.73 -19.67
CA ILE A 579 -13.90 11.01 -18.40
C ILE A 579 -14.44 9.59 -18.65
N THR A 580 -13.53 8.67 -18.92
CA THR A 580 -13.80 7.23 -19.03
C THR A 580 -14.21 6.67 -17.66
N GLU A 581 -15.23 5.83 -17.62
CA GLU A 581 -15.54 4.99 -16.44
C GLU A 581 -14.32 4.09 -16.16
N GLY A 582 -13.62 4.32 -15.05
CA GLY A 582 -12.39 3.59 -14.72
C GLY A 582 -12.64 2.18 -14.19
N GLU A 583 -12.01 1.20 -14.83
CA GLU A 583 -11.62 -0.08 -14.23
C GLU A 583 -10.92 0.18 -12.88
N PRO A 584 -11.12 -0.65 -11.84
CA PRO A 584 -10.34 -0.48 -10.62
C PRO A 584 -8.86 -0.75 -10.93
N PRO A 585 -7.96 0.03 -10.33
CA PRO A 585 -6.54 -0.01 -10.65
C PRO A 585 -5.93 -1.39 -10.46
N VAL A 586 -5.00 -1.77 -11.35
CA VAL A 586 -4.22 -3.01 -11.25
C VAL A 586 -2.90 -2.69 -10.56
N ILE A 587 -2.36 -3.62 -9.77
CA ILE A 587 -1.11 -3.36 -9.02
C ILE A 587 0.10 -3.07 -9.95
N ASP A 588 0.06 -3.54 -11.19
CA ASP A 588 1.08 -3.28 -12.22
C ASP A 588 1.11 -1.79 -12.64
N ASP A 589 -0.01 -1.06 -12.53
CA ASP A 589 -0.08 0.37 -12.81
C ASP A 589 0.71 1.18 -11.77
N ALA A 590 0.85 0.66 -10.55
CA ALA A 590 1.58 1.32 -9.48
C ALA A 590 3.10 1.28 -9.67
N GLU A 591 3.64 0.27 -10.34
CA GLU A 591 5.07 0.20 -10.67
C GLU A 591 5.47 1.31 -11.64
N ALA A 592 4.67 1.52 -12.68
CA ALA A 592 4.88 2.60 -13.63
C ALA A 592 4.80 3.97 -12.95
N LEU A 593 3.89 4.15 -11.99
CA LEU A 593 3.77 5.39 -11.21
C LEU A 593 4.99 5.63 -10.30
N LEU A 594 5.56 4.58 -9.70
CA LEU A 594 6.80 4.70 -8.92
C LEU A 594 8.01 5.05 -9.79
N ASP A 595 8.13 4.45 -10.98
CA ASP A 595 9.20 4.75 -11.93
C ASP A 595 9.15 6.20 -12.44
N GLU A 596 7.95 6.79 -12.51
CA GLU A 596 7.71 8.20 -12.83
C GLU A 596 7.91 9.16 -11.63
N GLY A 597 8.16 8.63 -10.43
CA GLY A 597 8.31 9.42 -9.21
C GLY A 597 6.99 9.95 -8.62
N ARG A 598 5.84 9.41 -9.06
CA ARG A 598 4.49 9.78 -8.59
C ARG A 598 4.10 8.90 -7.41
N THR A 599 4.79 9.08 -6.29
CA THR A 599 4.72 8.19 -5.12
C THR A 599 3.34 8.13 -4.47
N ASP A 600 2.65 9.25 -4.32
CA ASP A 600 1.30 9.26 -3.73
C ASP A 600 0.27 8.53 -4.61
N GLU A 601 0.34 8.77 -5.92
CA GLU A 601 -0.55 8.12 -6.88
C GLU A 601 -0.29 6.62 -6.94
N ALA A 602 0.97 6.20 -6.83
CA ALA A 602 1.33 4.80 -6.71
C ALA A 602 0.73 4.17 -5.45
N VAL A 603 0.86 4.82 -4.28
CA VAL A 603 0.33 4.31 -3.01
C VAL A 603 -1.20 4.21 -3.01
N ILE A 604 -1.88 5.21 -3.59
CA ILE A 604 -3.34 5.19 -3.78
C ILE A 604 -3.75 3.99 -4.64
N THR A 605 -3.08 3.80 -5.77
CA THR A 605 -3.30 2.69 -6.72
C THR A 605 -3.05 1.33 -6.06
N ILE A 606 -1.96 1.20 -5.30
CA ILE A 606 -1.60 -0.01 -4.54
C ILE A 606 -2.70 -0.40 -3.57
N TYR A 607 -3.15 0.56 -2.75
CA TYR A 607 -4.16 0.31 -1.74
C TYR A 607 -5.51 -0.07 -2.35
N GLU A 608 -5.94 0.64 -3.40
CA GLU A 608 -7.22 0.36 -4.06
C GLU A 608 -7.24 -1.03 -4.72
N ALA A 609 -6.13 -1.45 -5.31
CA ALA A 609 -5.96 -2.79 -5.85
C ALA A 609 -6.06 -3.87 -4.74
N VAL A 610 -5.33 -3.68 -3.63
CA VAL A 610 -5.35 -4.62 -2.49
C VAL A 610 -6.71 -4.66 -1.80
N ARG A 611 -7.36 -3.51 -1.62
CA ARG A 611 -8.72 -3.42 -1.06
C ARG A 611 -9.73 -4.18 -1.92
N ALA A 612 -9.65 -4.02 -3.24
CA ALA A 612 -10.51 -4.75 -4.17
C ALA A 612 -10.26 -6.27 -4.13
N GLU A 613 -9.03 -6.71 -3.84
CA GLU A 613 -8.72 -8.12 -3.62
C GLU A 613 -9.35 -8.64 -2.32
N LEU A 614 -9.06 -7.98 -1.19
CA LEU A 614 -9.43 -8.44 0.15
C LEU A 614 -10.93 -8.43 0.39
N VAL A 615 -11.64 -7.43 -0.14
CA VAL A 615 -13.11 -7.39 -0.07
C VAL A 615 -13.72 -8.61 -0.76
N ASP A 616 -13.12 -9.08 -1.86
CA ASP A 616 -13.58 -10.25 -2.59
C ASP A 616 -13.19 -11.56 -1.89
N THR A 617 -11.92 -11.69 -1.47
CA THR A 617 -11.39 -12.92 -0.85
C THR A 617 -12.05 -13.26 0.48
N TYR A 618 -12.39 -12.25 1.29
CA TYR A 618 -13.04 -12.44 2.59
C TYR A 618 -14.57 -12.21 2.54
N GLU A 619 -15.17 -12.11 1.35
CA GLU A 619 -16.59 -11.86 1.13
C GLU A 619 -17.15 -10.66 1.92
N LEU A 620 -16.34 -9.60 2.05
CA LEU A 620 -16.68 -8.41 2.84
C LEU A 620 -17.59 -7.44 2.06
N LEU A 621 -18.21 -6.50 2.77
CA LEU A 621 -19.06 -5.50 2.14
C LEU A 621 -18.19 -4.46 1.40
N PRO A 622 -18.42 -4.17 0.11
CA PRO A 622 -17.59 -3.22 -0.65
C PRO A 622 -17.75 -1.75 -0.22
N GLY A 623 -18.76 -1.46 0.61
CA GLY A 623 -19.01 -0.14 1.18
C GLY A 623 -18.31 0.14 2.50
N LEU A 624 -17.50 -0.79 3.02
CA LEU A 624 -16.72 -0.56 4.25
C LEU A 624 -15.73 0.59 4.01
N THR A 625 -15.59 1.46 5.01
CA THR A 625 -14.48 2.42 5.03
C THR A 625 -13.15 1.67 5.16
N HIS A 626 -12.06 2.37 4.91
CA HIS A 626 -10.70 1.82 4.91
C HIS A 626 -10.33 1.23 6.28
N TRP A 627 -10.75 1.91 7.35
CA TRP A 627 -10.59 1.45 8.73
C TRP A 627 -11.59 0.36 9.13
N GLU A 628 -12.84 0.42 8.67
CA GLU A 628 -13.81 -0.67 8.90
C GLU A 628 -13.39 -1.97 8.19
N LEU A 629 -12.75 -1.86 7.02
CA LEU A 629 -12.15 -2.99 6.31
C LEU A 629 -11.00 -3.59 7.13
N LEU A 630 -10.12 -2.74 7.66
CA LEU A 630 -9.02 -3.16 8.53
C LEU A 630 -9.52 -3.88 9.79
N ASP A 631 -10.49 -3.31 10.51
CA ASP A 631 -11.09 -3.90 11.72
C ASP A 631 -11.66 -5.30 11.45
N ARG A 632 -12.35 -5.47 10.31
CA ARG A 632 -12.86 -6.78 9.88
C ARG A 632 -11.76 -7.76 9.55
N LEU A 633 -10.68 -7.32 8.91
CA LEU A 633 -9.57 -8.19 8.53
C LEU A 633 -8.67 -8.55 9.71
N GLN A 634 -8.50 -7.68 10.70
CA GLN A 634 -7.84 -8.01 11.96
C GLN A 634 -8.64 -9.08 12.74
N SER A 635 -9.97 -9.03 12.65
CA SER A 635 -10.87 -9.99 13.30
C SER A 635 -10.96 -11.36 12.58
N SER A 636 -10.75 -11.42 11.26
CA SER A 636 -11.06 -12.59 10.44
C SER A 636 -9.94 -13.10 9.52
N GLY A 637 -8.93 -12.27 9.22
CA GLY A 637 -7.82 -12.56 8.29
C GLY A 637 -6.52 -13.02 8.94
N GLY A 638 -6.43 -12.97 10.28
CA GLY A 638 -5.22 -13.31 11.03
C GLY A 638 -4.26 -12.13 11.21
N GLU A 639 -3.40 -12.21 12.23
CA GLU A 639 -2.56 -11.10 12.71
C GLU A 639 -1.65 -10.50 11.63
N GLN A 640 -1.07 -11.36 10.78
CA GLN A 640 -0.15 -10.95 9.71
C GLN A 640 -0.83 -10.23 8.54
N VAL A 641 -2.08 -10.61 8.22
CA VAL A 641 -2.91 -9.92 7.22
C VAL A 641 -3.37 -8.57 7.78
N GLY A 642 -3.78 -8.54 9.06
CA GLY A 642 -4.17 -7.31 9.75
C GLY A 642 -3.05 -6.26 9.79
N GLU A 643 -1.82 -6.66 10.12
CA GLU A 643 -0.66 -5.75 10.19
C GLU A 643 -0.26 -5.22 8.80
N SER A 644 -0.27 -6.09 7.78
CA SER A 644 0.05 -5.69 6.40
C SER A 644 -0.99 -4.73 5.83
N VAL A 645 -2.27 -4.92 6.16
CA VAL A 645 -3.37 -4.03 5.73
C VAL A 645 -3.38 -2.73 6.52
N LEU A 646 -2.98 -2.73 7.79
CA LEU A 646 -2.79 -1.52 8.59
C LEU A 646 -1.75 -0.62 7.91
N GLY A 647 -0.55 -1.16 7.61
CA GLY A 647 0.51 -0.40 6.96
C GLY A 647 0.10 0.20 5.61
N LEU A 648 -0.65 -0.54 4.80
CA LEU A 648 -1.18 -0.04 3.52
C LEU A 648 -2.27 1.01 3.70
N THR A 649 -3.13 0.86 4.70
CA THR A 649 -4.20 1.83 5.02
C THR A 649 -3.58 3.15 5.47
N THR A 650 -2.57 3.11 6.34
CA THR A 650 -1.84 4.30 6.79
C THR A 650 -1.11 5.00 5.64
N ALA A 651 -0.40 4.24 4.79
CA ALA A 651 0.28 4.81 3.63
C ALA A 651 -0.71 5.47 2.66
N TYR A 652 -1.86 4.82 2.41
CA TYR A 652 -2.94 5.38 1.61
C TYR A 652 -3.48 6.67 2.19
N GLU A 653 -3.78 6.73 3.49
CA GLU A 653 -4.35 7.93 4.08
C GLU A 653 -3.38 9.10 4.03
N ARG A 654 -2.08 8.83 4.15
CA ARG A 654 -1.04 9.83 3.95
C ARG A 654 -1.02 10.33 2.51
N ALA A 655 -0.96 9.43 1.53
CA ALA A 655 -0.95 9.78 0.11
C ALA A 655 -2.23 10.50 -0.35
N ALA A 656 -3.38 10.15 0.22
CA ALA A 656 -4.68 10.68 -0.19
C ALA A 656 -5.09 11.96 0.55
N TYR A 657 -4.63 12.14 1.80
CA TYR A 657 -5.16 13.18 2.69
C TYR A 657 -4.10 14.01 3.41
N ALA A 658 -2.83 13.57 3.50
CA ALA A 658 -1.79 14.36 4.15
C ALA A 658 -1.18 15.41 3.20
N PRO A 659 -0.69 16.55 3.73
CA PRO A 659 -0.05 17.59 2.92
C PRO A 659 1.36 17.23 2.45
N ASP A 660 2.01 16.24 3.08
CA ASP A 660 3.34 15.76 2.73
C ASP A 660 3.23 14.51 1.84
N THR A 661 3.94 14.52 0.71
CA THR A 661 4.03 13.39 -0.21
C THR A 661 4.74 12.19 0.45
N VAL A 662 4.25 10.99 0.21
CA VAL A 662 4.89 9.74 0.63
C VAL A 662 6.27 9.61 -0.03
N GLY A 663 7.29 9.25 0.77
CA GLY A 663 8.65 9.07 0.26
C GLY A 663 8.76 7.85 -0.66
N ALA A 664 9.70 7.88 -1.62
CA ALA A 664 9.90 6.78 -2.58
C ALA A 664 10.18 5.43 -1.89
N ASP A 665 10.93 5.42 -0.79
CA ASP A 665 11.21 4.20 -0.01
C ASP A 665 9.93 3.64 0.66
N GLU A 666 9.06 4.52 1.17
CA GLU A 666 7.80 4.17 1.81
C GLU A 666 6.78 3.66 0.78
N ALA A 667 6.71 4.30 -0.39
CA ALA A 667 5.87 3.86 -1.50
C ALA A 667 6.32 2.52 -2.10
N THR A 668 7.64 2.28 -2.16
CA THR A 668 8.20 0.98 -2.56
C THR A 668 7.89 -0.11 -1.53
N ALA A 669 8.02 0.19 -0.24
CA ALA A 669 7.66 -0.74 0.83
C ALA A 669 6.17 -1.08 0.85
N ALA A 670 5.29 -0.12 0.53
CA ALA A 670 3.87 -0.34 0.33
C ALA A 670 3.62 -1.30 -0.85
N LEU A 671 4.28 -1.12 -1.98
CA LEU A 671 4.15 -2.01 -3.13
C LEU A 671 4.58 -3.45 -2.80
N GLU A 672 5.73 -3.63 -2.13
CA GLU A 672 6.19 -4.96 -1.72
C GLU A 672 5.22 -5.63 -0.74
N THR A 673 4.66 -4.87 0.20
CA THR A 673 3.68 -5.35 1.17
C THR A 673 2.40 -5.77 0.48
N ALA A 674 1.92 -4.99 -0.50
CA ALA A 674 0.77 -5.31 -1.31
C ALA A 674 0.97 -6.58 -2.15
N LYS A 675 2.10 -6.72 -2.85
CA LYS A 675 2.43 -7.95 -3.61
C LYS A 675 2.46 -9.19 -2.71
N ARG A 676 2.99 -9.06 -1.50
CA ARG A 676 3.02 -10.15 -0.51
C ARG A 676 1.61 -10.52 -0.05
N LEU A 677 0.76 -9.54 0.22
CA LEU A 677 -0.66 -9.74 0.58
C LEU A 677 -1.45 -10.44 -0.53
N LEU A 678 -1.30 -9.98 -1.78
CA LEU A 678 -1.99 -10.54 -2.94
C LEU A 678 -1.53 -11.98 -3.22
N SER A 679 -0.22 -12.25 -3.16
CA SER A 679 0.31 -13.61 -3.33
C SER A 679 -0.07 -14.59 -2.21
N GLN A 680 -0.34 -14.09 -0.99
CA GLN A 680 -0.84 -14.92 0.11
C GLN A 680 -2.35 -15.19 0.00
N THR A 681 -3.14 -14.24 -0.50
CA THR A 681 -4.58 -14.45 -0.71
C THR A 681 -4.86 -15.46 -1.83
N ASP A 682 -3.94 -15.59 -2.79
CA ASP A 682 -3.95 -16.68 -3.79
C ASP A 682 -3.70 -18.08 -3.20
N GLN A 683 -3.14 -18.22 -1.99
CA GLN A 683 -2.88 -19.53 -1.34
C GLN A 683 -4.05 -20.07 -0.50
N PHE A 684 -5.04 -19.24 -0.18
CA PHE A 684 -6.24 -19.65 0.59
C PHE A 684 -7.47 -19.94 -0.30
N LEU A 685 -7.29 -19.88 -1.63
CA LEU A 685 -8.21 -20.34 -2.68
C LEU A 685 -7.69 -21.62 -3.34
#